data_AF-A0A7C6RVX9-F1
#
_entry.id   AF-A0A7C6RVX9-F1
#
_cell.length_a   1.000
_cell.length_b   1.000
_cell.length_c   1.000
_cell.angle_alpha   90.00
_cell.angle_beta   90.00
_cell.angle_gamma   90.00
#
_symmetry.space_group_name_H-M   'P 1'
#
loop_
_entity.id
_entity.type
_entity.pdbx_description
1 polymer ?
#
loop_
_entity_poly.entity_id
_entity_poly.type
_entity_poly.pdbx_seq_one_letter_code
_entity_poly.pdbx_strand_id
1 'polypeptide(L)'
;MSVWKPLSLAQHFEAPDDFVGCFGWLCGYSADAEFLDDAVERFTRQTRNQRAYGGRIALALMLDPGNPNVSLMDAPGVLHLPIKDPVHKPFALLHAKVALLGFRHIKDARDWQLRLLVSTGNWTRATLEDSLDLVWRSDLSSKDLHASDDAVRRGCADIKAAWEMLDWLRRYFDTRVLAAVPRERNDTESGSASRLFENWATQASREAAGTPPRYFDNRKRSLLEQLPAMIERTGATVARNYLAMGSGFYESSAIPNAIPSVLSDIVNTLRESGDKRLLTRSPTIDVFVNPEGCQAVADSVQAMNAARWTVRKAGQPGYFGQNAQRVLHAKFIFSANERQNSNTCNSAWVYLGSGNLTGPGFAHKMARNGGNLEAGVVFAPDPLYWKLGEDIPPEQVLTHALPIQREDDFNHKPNGLVAGGDMPEREPDFVAAPVAWLFWHEEDHAGWLQAPDHVLEPFDVLDEAGKVCQRDATGGIIWSGRQPRQVQIRWTAGGQTRHSSVPILDQFGRIAATTLPAIDPEEAWGQLANFPMPPDDEDLPPTSDFEPSAHLNQPPGTTSSSAQYPVRQMMQLIENIAAKQTAVSQADWSTWCTRLEQSLIQAAGNAVIKAFSDLAINPLSPLWQPPFRPDFAETADTPDGRRYEDVLRRVEANWKVAGLDSIGARQ
;
A
#
# COMPACT_ATOMS: atom_id res chain seq x y z
N MET A 1 -27.95 12.05 -19.79
CA MET A 1 -27.83 10.94 -18.83
C MET A 1 -26.36 10.81 -18.48
N SER A 2 -25.98 10.77 -17.20
CA SER A 2 -24.60 10.52 -16.80
C SER A 2 -24.19 9.13 -17.25
N VAL A 3 -23.11 9.03 -18.03
CA VAL A 3 -22.54 7.74 -18.42
C VAL A 3 -22.01 7.07 -17.14
N TRP A 4 -22.46 5.85 -16.85
CA TRP A 4 -21.93 5.05 -15.75
C TRP A 4 -20.41 4.91 -15.90
N LYS A 5 -19.67 5.04 -14.80
CA LYS A 5 -18.21 4.91 -14.77
C LYS A 5 -17.81 4.02 -13.59
N PRO A 6 -16.97 2.99 -13.80
CA PRO A 6 -16.41 2.23 -12.70
C PRO A 6 -15.41 3.09 -11.91
N LEU A 7 -15.10 2.64 -10.69
CA LEU A 7 -14.02 3.23 -9.90
C LEU A 7 -12.68 3.02 -10.61
N SER A 8 -11.81 4.03 -10.55
CA SER A 8 -10.41 3.89 -10.94
C SER A 8 -9.64 3.03 -9.93
N LEU A 9 -8.48 2.50 -10.32
CA LEU A 9 -7.65 1.69 -9.43
C LEU A 9 -7.26 2.45 -8.14
N ALA A 10 -6.98 3.74 -8.22
CA ALA A 10 -6.67 4.56 -7.06
C ALA A 10 -7.90 4.78 -6.15
N GLN A 11 -9.10 4.92 -6.72
CA GLN A 11 -10.34 5.01 -5.92
C GLN A 11 -10.62 3.74 -5.12
N HIS A 12 -10.10 2.57 -5.53
CA HIS A 12 -10.18 1.35 -4.72
C HIS A 12 -9.35 1.40 -3.43
N PHE A 13 -8.47 2.38 -3.24
CA PHE A 13 -7.76 2.62 -1.97
C PHE A 13 -8.55 3.49 -1.00
N GLU A 14 -9.61 4.15 -1.48
CA GLU A 14 -10.39 5.09 -0.69
C GLU A 14 -10.99 4.45 0.56
N ALA A 15 -10.72 5.07 1.72
CA ALA A 15 -11.27 4.58 2.97
C ALA A 15 -12.81 4.67 2.98
N PRO A 16 -13.52 3.63 3.45
CA PRO A 16 -14.97 3.68 3.63
C PRO A 16 -15.40 4.87 4.51
N ASP A 17 -16.65 5.30 4.38
CA ASP A 17 -17.22 6.34 5.24
C ASP A 17 -17.04 6.02 6.72
N ASP A 18 -16.63 7.01 7.50
CA ASP A 18 -16.27 6.87 8.92
C ASP A 18 -15.07 5.95 9.23
N PHE A 19 -14.29 5.55 8.22
CA PHE A 19 -13.04 4.82 8.39
C PHE A 19 -11.83 5.62 7.91
N VAL A 20 -10.67 5.27 8.45
CA VAL A 20 -9.35 5.74 8.00
C VAL A 20 -8.41 4.56 7.79
N GLY A 21 -7.53 4.65 6.80
CA GLY A 21 -6.49 3.67 6.54
C GLY A 21 -5.48 3.61 7.68
N CYS A 22 -5.22 2.40 8.17
CA CYS A 22 -4.31 2.15 9.26
C CYS A 22 -2.96 1.62 8.76
N PHE A 23 -2.98 0.50 8.05
CA PHE A 23 -1.78 -0.10 7.46
C PHE A 23 -2.19 -0.99 6.28
N GLY A 24 -1.31 -1.15 5.30
CA GLY A 24 -1.53 -2.05 4.17
C GLY A 24 -0.25 -2.64 3.60
N TRP A 25 -0.37 -3.84 3.02
CA TRP A 25 0.69 -4.52 2.29
C TRP A 25 0.36 -4.57 0.80
N LEU A 26 1.33 -4.20 -0.04
CA LEU A 26 1.24 -4.25 -1.49
C LEU A 26 2.38 -5.09 -2.05
N CYS A 27 2.07 -5.88 -3.08
CA CYS A 27 3.08 -6.41 -3.99
C CYS A 27 2.75 -6.08 -5.44
N GLY A 28 3.74 -5.94 -6.30
CA GLY A 28 3.55 -5.60 -7.71
C GLY A 28 4.78 -5.87 -8.55
N TYR A 29 4.63 -5.76 -9.87
CA TYR A 29 5.79 -5.72 -10.76
C TYR A 29 6.47 -4.36 -10.68
N SER A 30 5.72 -3.29 -10.97
CA SER A 30 6.19 -1.91 -10.90
C SER A 30 5.18 -1.00 -10.21
N ALA A 31 5.65 0.17 -9.79
CA ALA A 31 4.84 1.27 -9.30
C ALA A 31 5.51 2.61 -9.65
N ASP A 32 4.75 3.70 -9.61
CA ASP A 32 5.29 5.05 -9.65
C ASP A 32 4.79 5.88 -8.46
N ALA A 33 5.54 6.95 -8.16
CA ALA A 33 5.25 7.79 -7.01
C ALA A 33 3.91 8.52 -7.14
N GLU A 34 3.56 8.99 -8.33
CA GLU A 34 2.32 9.74 -8.56
C GLU A 34 1.07 8.90 -8.23
N PHE A 35 1.03 7.65 -8.68
CA PHE A 35 -0.04 6.72 -8.32
C PHE A 35 -0.05 6.43 -6.83
N LEU A 36 1.11 6.13 -6.24
CA LEU A 36 1.18 5.74 -4.83
C LEU A 36 0.85 6.89 -3.88
N ASP A 37 1.20 8.13 -4.24
CA ASP A 37 0.88 9.34 -3.48
C ASP A 37 -0.65 9.60 -3.47
N ASP A 38 -1.33 9.48 -4.63
CA ASP A 38 -2.81 9.55 -4.72
C ASP A 38 -3.48 8.38 -3.99
N ALA A 39 -2.96 7.16 -4.15
CA ALA A 39 -3.52 5.98 -3.50
C ALA A 39 -3.40 6.05 -1.96
N VAL A 40 -2.24 6.45 -1.44
CA VAL A 40 -2.05 6.57 0.01
C VAL A 40 -2.83 7.74 0.59
N GLU A 41 -3.01 8.84 -0.15
CA GLU A 41 -3.87 9.97 0.25
C GLU A 41 -5.31 9.53 0.45
N ARG A 42 -5.88 8.82 -0.53
CA ARG A 42 -7.23 8.25 -0.44
C ARG A 42 -7.37 7.23 0.68
N PHE A 43 -6.31 6.44 0.91
CA PHE A 43 -6.26 5.44 1.96
C PHE A 43 -6.26 6.07 3.36
N THR A 44 -5.38 7.04 3.62
CA THR A 44 -5.22 7.63 4.95
C THR A 44 -6.16 8.82 5.20
N ARG A 45 -6.69 9.44 4.14
CA ARG A 45 -7.39 10.74 4.16
C ARG A 45 -6.53 11.88 4.71
N GLN A 46 -5.22 11.79 4.49
CA GLN A 46 -4.24 12.80 4.90
C GLN A 46 -3.54 13.31 3.67
N THR A 47 -3.24 14.61 3.57
CA THR A 47 -2.47 15.17 2.45
C THR A 47 -1.01 14.72 2.48
N ARG A 48 -0.26 14.92 1.39
CA ARG A 48 1.18 14.63 1.31
C ARG A 48 1.97 15.25 2.47
N ASN A 49 1.70 16.51 2.78
CA ASN A 49 2.37 17.24 3.87
C ASN A 49 2.03 16.65 5.24
N GLN A 50 0.76 16.33 5.50
CA GLN A 50 0.35 15.69 6.76
C GLN A 50 1.03 14.33 6.97
N ARG A 51 1.15 13.52 5.90
CA ARG A 51 1.87 12.24 5.96
C ARG A 51 3.38 12.44 6.19
N ALA A 52 3.98 13.41 5.51
CA ALA A 52 5.39 13.76 5.69
C ALA A 52 5.70 14.29 7.10
N TYR A 53 4.78 15.08 7.67
CA TYR A 53 4.88 15.58 9.03
C TYR A 53 4.66 14.47 10.08
N GLY A 54 3.73 13.55 9.84
CA GLY A 54 3.52 12.39 10.70
C GLY A 54 4.69 11.39 10.66
N GLY A 55 5.32 11.22 9.50
CA GLY A 55 6.39 10.23 9.28
C GLY A 55 5.99 8.79 9.61
N ARG A 56 4.69 8.51 9.60
CA ARG A 56 4.12 7.18 9.80
C ARG A 56 4.08 6.45 8.46
N ILE A 57 4.48 5.19 8.45
CA ILE A 57 4.29 4.31 7.29
C ILE A 57 2.88 3.73 7.32
N ALA A 58 2.11 4.04 6.27
CA ALA A 58 0.77 3.52 6.04
C ALA A 58 0.77 2.33 5.09
N LEU A 59 1.65 2.32 4.08
CA LEU A 59 1.73 1.23 3.10
C LEU A 59 3.16 0.68 3.02
N ALA A 60 3.28 -0.65 3.09
CA ALA A 60 4.52 -1.38 2.80
C ALA A 60 4.45 -2.01 1.42
N LEU A 61 5.40 -1.66 0.55
CA LEU A 61 5.39 -2.01 -0.87
C LEU A 61 6.56 -2.95 -1.22
N MET A 62 6.26 -4.05 -1.89
CA MET A 62 7.24 -4.99 -2.42
C MET A 62 7.12 -5.06 -3.95
N LEU A 63 8.15 -4.64 -4.69
CA LEU A 63 8.15 -4.68 -6.15
C LEU A 63 9.16 -5.71 -6.69
N ASP A 64 9.05 -6.06 -7.99
CA ASP A 64 10.15 -6.76 -8.63
C ASP A 64 11.40 -5.88 -8.56
N PRO A 65 12.54 -6.37 -8.05
CA PRO A 65 13.66 -5.53 -7.69
C PRO A 65 14.29 -4.79 -8.87
N GLY A 66 14.06 -5.21 -10.11
CA GLY A 66 14.60 -4.53 -11.30
C GLY A 66 13.79 -3.28 -11.73
N ASN A 67 12.93 -2.75 -10.86
CA ASN A 67 12.15 -1.54 -11.11
C ASN A 67 12.64 -0.38 -10.24
N PRO A 68 12.44 0.88 -10.72
CA PRO A 68 12.81 2.06 -9.95
C PRO A 68 12.23 2.06 -8.53
N ASN A 69 13.04 2.49 -7.57
CA ASN A 69 12.58 2.66 -6.20
C ASN A 69 11.63 3.86 -6.10
N VAL A 70 10.68 3.79 -5.17
CA VAL A 70 9.78 4.91 -4.87
C VAL A 70 10.28 5.52 -3.57
N SER A 71 10.70 6.78 -3.62
CA SER A 71 11.24 7.46 -2.43
C SER A 71 10.12 7.82 -1.45
N LEU A 72 10.43 7.78 -0.15
CA LEU A 72 9.58 8.35 0.91
C LEU A 72 9.40 9.87 0.77
N MET A 73 10.23 10.53 -0.04
CA MET A 73 10.08 11.94 -0.38
C MET A 73 8.97 12.16 -1.40
N ASP A 74 8.89 11.27 -2.39
CA ASP A 74 7.92 11.37 -3.49
C ASP A 74 6.53 10.88 -3.10
N ALA A 75 6.46 9.83 -2.25
CA ALA A 75 5.21 9.31 -1.69
C ALA A 75 5.33 9.08 -0.17
N PRO A 76 5.29 10.15 0.66
CA PRO A 76 5.34 10.04 2.11
C PRO A 76 4.29 9.09 2.67
N GLY A 77 4.72 8.19 3.56
CA GLY A 77 3.89 7.13 4.13
C GLY A 77 3.89 5.81 3.34
N VAL A 78 4.55 5.75 2.18
CA VAL A 78 4.75 4.51 1.41
C VAL A 78 6.21 4.07 1.51
N LEU A 79 6.45 2.93 2.16
CA LEU A 79 7.77 2.35 2.29
C LEU A 79 7.99 1.27 1.22
N HIS A 80 8.76 1.57 0.18
CA HIS A 80 9.25 0.56 -0.77
C HIS A 80 10.37 -0.25 -0.12
N LEU A 81 10.08 -1.52 0.17
CA LEU A 81 11.00 -2.46 0.78
C LEU A 81 11.96 -3.02 -0.28
N PRO A 82 13.29 -2.93 -0.07
CA PRO A 82 14.26 -3.52 -0.99
C PRO A 82 14.38 -5.03 -0.80
N ILE A 83 14.82 -5.75 -1.85
CA ILE A 83 15.04 -7.20 -1.76
C ILE A 83 16.31 -7.49 -0.95
N LYS A 84 16.27 -8.45 -0.02
CA LYS A 84 17.44 -8.83 0.80
C LYS A 84 18.53 -9.50 -0.02
N ASP A 85 18.11 -10.44 -0.86
CA ASP A 85 19.02 -11.28 -1.64
C ASP A 85 18.38 -11.57 -3.01
N PRO A 86 18.70 -10.76 -4.04
CA PRO A 86 18.16 -10.97 -5.38
C PRO A 86 18.65 -12.28 -6.02
N VAL A 87 19.79 -12.81 -5.59
CA VAL A 87 20.37 -14.03 -6.14
C VAL A 87 19.53 -15.24 -5.72
N HIS A 88 19.03 -15.28 -4.50
CA HIS A 88 18.27 -16.43 -3.99
C HIS A 88 16.74 -16.26 -4.05
N LYS A 89 16.24 -15.28 -4.81
CA LYS A 89 14.80 -15.10 -4.98
C LYS A 89 14.17 -16.33 -5.70
N PRO A 90 12.99 -16.81 -5.26
CA PRO A 90 12.41 -18.07 -5.73
C PRO A 90 11.56 -17.94 -7.00
N PHE A 91 11.46 -16.74 -7.57
CA PHE A 91 10.65 -16.39 -8.74
C PHE A 91 11.49 -15.70 -9.79
N ALA A 92 11.12 -15.82 -11.07
CA ALA A 92 11.76 -15.07 -12.15
C ALA A 92 11.49 -13.56 -11.99
N LEU A 93 10.20 -13.20 -11.96
CA LEU A 93 9.71 -11.85 -11.66
C LEU A 93 8.67 -11.89 -10.54
N LEU A 94 8.65 -10.84 -9.70
CA LEU A 94 7.48 -10.57 -8.87
C LEU A 94 6.43 -9.89 -9.74
N HIS A 95 5.38 -10.60 -10.12
CA HIS A 95 4.40 -10.06 -11.06
C HIS A 95 2.97 -10.01 -10.48
N ALA A 96 2.69 -10.71 -9.38
CA ALA A 96 1.46 -10.55 -8.60
C ALA A 96 1.23 -9.08 -8.21
N LYS A 97 0.03 -8.54 -8.52
CA LYS A 97 -0.41 -7.20 -8.10
C LYS A 97 -1.55 -7.32 -7.10
N VAL A 98 -1.18 -7.41 -5.83
CA VAL A 98 -2.10 -7.65 -4.71
C VAL A 98 -1.92 -6.55 -3.67
N ALA A 99 -3.03 -6.00 -3.18
CA ALA A 99 -3.03 -5.10 -2.04
C ALA A 99 -3.97 -5.63 -0.95
N LEU A 100 -3.50 -5.65 0.29
CA LEU A 100 -4.32 -5.95 1.47
C LEU A 100 -4.28 -4.75 2.40
N LEU A 101 -5.41 -4.05 2.50
CA LEU A 101 -5.54 -2.76 3.18
C LEU A 101 -6.39 -2.91 4.44
N GLY A 102 -5.94 -2.34 5.57
CA GLY A 102 -6.68 -2.34 6.83
C GLY A 102 -7.17 -0.95 7.19
N PHE A 103 -8.46 -0.87 7.54
CA PHE A 103 -9.16 0.35 7.92
C PHE A 103 -9.69 0.24 9.34
N ARG A 104 -9.69 1.35 10.06
CA ARG A 104 -10.28 1.47 11.40
C ARG A 104 -11.34 2.54 11.42
N HIS A 105 -12.43 2.28 12.13
CA HIS A 105 -13.48 3.27 12.34
C HIS A 105 -12.95 4.43 13.21
N ILE A 106 -13.27 5.66 12.84
CA ILE A 106 -12.72 6.87 13.48
C ILE A 106 -13.15 7.05 14.95
N LYS A 107 -14.24 6.40 15.38
CA LYS A 107 -14.79 6.51 16.75
C LYS A 107 -14.79 5.22 17.57
N ASP A 108 -14.72 4.05 16.92
CA ASP A 108 -14.71 2.75 17.63
C ASP A 108 -13.54 1.92 17.10
N ALA A 109 -12.46 1.88 17.86
CA ALA A 109 -11.25 1.19 17.42
C ALA A 109 -11.38 -0.33 17.27
N ARG A 110 -12.47 -0.93 17.79
CA ARG A 110 -12.76 -2.37 17.60
C ARG A 110 -13.43 -2.65 16.27
N ASP A 111 -14.02 -1.62 15.66
CA ASP A 111 -14.63 -1.71 14.35
C ASP A 111 -13.58 -1.45 13.28
N TRP A 112 -13.17 -2.52 12.61
CA TRP A 112 -12.18 -2.50 11.54
C TRP A 112 -12.71 -3.20 10.28
N GLN A 113 -12.10 -2.88 9.13
CA GLN A 113 -12.35 -3.54 7.87
C GLN A 113 -11.03 -3.92 7.18
N LEU A 114 -11.03 -5.04 6.47
CA LEU A 114 -9.95 -5.43 5.57
C LEU A 114 -10.46 -5.40 4.13
N ARG A 115 -9.65 -4.87 3.21
CA ARG A 115 -9.91 -4.88 1.78
C ARG A 115 -8.79 -5.60 1.06
N LEU A 116 -9.15 -6.63 0.29
CA LEU A 116 -8.26 -7.31 -0.64
C LEU A 116 -8.52 -6.80 -2.06
N LEU A 117 -7.45 -6.38 -2.73
CA LEU A 117 -7.44 -6.02 -4.14
C LEU A 117 -6.54 -6.98 -4.91
N VAL A 118 -7.02 -7.46 -6.06
CA VAL A 118 -6.24 -8.19 -7.05
C VAL A 118 -6.37 -7.47 -8.38
N SER A 119 -5.26 -6.97 -8.91
CA SER A 119 -5.22 -6.16 -10.12
C SER A 119 -4.52 -6.91 -11.25
N THR A 120 -4.95 -6.68 -12.49
CA THR A 120 -4.18 -7.04 -13.69
C THR A 120 -3.09 -6.00 -14.00
N GLY A 121 -3.30 -4.76 -13.54
CA GLY A 121 -2.47 -3.59 -13.80
C GLY A 121 -1.40 -3.37 -12.74
N ASN A 122 -0.37 -2.59 -13.10
CA ASN A 122 0.67 -2.17 -12.17
C ASN A 122 0.17 -1.02 -11.27
N TRP A 123 0.92 -0.68 -10.23
CA TRP A 123 0.58 0.43 -9.34
C TRP A 123 1.09 1.76 -9.92
N THR A 124 0.66 2.07 -11.14
CA THR A 124 1.19 3.16 -11.97
C THR A 124 0.10 4.04 -12.54
N ARG A 125 0.45 5.28 -12.87
CA ARG A 125 -0.42 6.24 -13.56
C ARG A 125 -0.87 5.75 -14.92
N ALA A 126 0.00 5.03 -15.64
CA ALA A 126 -0.37 4.39 -16.92
C ALA A 126 -1.59 3.46 -16.78
N THR A 127 -1.77 2.82 -15.62
CA THR A 127 -2.96 2.00 -15.32
C THR A 127 -4.24 2.82 -15.23
N LEU A 128 -4.13 4.08 -14.80
CA LEU A 128 -5.25 5.01 -14.71
C LEU A 128 -5.57 5.65 -16.06
N GLU A 129 -4.57 5.89 -16.90
CA GLU A 129 -4.69 6.77 -18.07
C GLU A 129 -4.68 6.01 -19.41
N ASP A 130 -3.79 5.03 -19.57
CA ASP A 130 -3.42 4.49 -20.89
C ASP A 130 -3.87 3.04 -21.12
N SER A 131 -4.05 2.25 -20.07
CA SER A 131 -4.34 0.83 -20.19
C SER A 131 -5.75 0.43 -19.78
N LEU A 132 -6.21 -0.66 -20.39
CA LEU A 132 -7.38 -1.42 -19.98
C LEU A 132 -6.93 -2.48 -18.98
N ASP A 133 -7.23 -2.24 -17.71
CA ASP A 133 -6.97 -3.14 -16.61
C ASP A 133 -8.26 -3.50 -15.87
N LEU A 134 -8.20 -4.61 -15.14
CA LEU A 134 -9.27 -5.12 -14.31
C LEU A 134 -8.78 -5.21 -12.88
N VAL A 135 -9.69 -4.92 -11.95
CA VAL A 135 -9.45 -5.07 -10.52
C VAL A 135 -10.62 -5.83 -9.91
N TRP A 136 -10.28 -6.77 -9.04
CA TRP A 136 -11.23 -7.44 -8.18
C TRP A 136 -11.03 -6.96 -6.74
N ARG A 137 -12.13 -6.68 -6.05
CA ARG A 137 -12.17 -6.19 -4.67
C ARG A 137 -13.02 -7.13 -3.81
N SER A 138 -12.53 -7.43 -2.62
CA SER A 138 -13.32 -8.05 -1.54
C SER A 138 -13.09 -7.29 -0.25
N ASP A 139 -14.17 -6.85 0.38
CA ASP A 139 -14.15 -6.23 1.71
C ASP A 139 -14.63 -7.24 2.76
N LEU A 140 -14.09 -7.11 3.96
CA LEU A 140 -14.46 -7.90 5.13
C LEU A 140 -14.56 -6.97 6.33
N SER A 141 -15.74 -6.89 6.94
CA SER A 141 -15.92 -6.13 8.18
C SER A 141 -15.76 -7.02 9.41
N SER A 142 -15.12 -6.46 10.44
CA SER A 142 -15.03 -7.05 11.77
C SER A 142 -16.39 -7.42 12.38
N LYS A 143 -17.44 -6.62 12.07
CA LYS A 143 -18.81 -6.84 12.54
C LYS A 143 -19.42 -8.12 11.98
N ASP A 144 -18.99 -8.52 10.78
CA ASP A 144 -19.56 -9.66 10.08
C ASP A 144 -18.89 -10.98 10.46
N LEU A 145 -17.70 -10.95 11.07
CA LEU A 145 -16.88 -12.13 11.34
C LEU A 145 -17.58 -13.25 12.10
N HIS A 146 -18.49 -12.90 13.01
CA HIS A 146 -19.24 -13.86 13.81
C HIS A 146 -20.57 -14.28 13.18
N ALA A 147 -20.95 -13.69 12.04
CA ALA A 147 -22.12 -14.11 11.30
C ALA A 147 -21.86 -15.49 10.68
N SER A 148 -22.86 -16.38 10.75
CA SER A 148 -22.83 -17.67 10.05
C SER A 148 -23.18 -17.52 8.57
N ASP A 149 -22.48 -16.61 7.88
CA ASP A 149 -22.66 -16.32 6.46
C ASP A 149 -21.50 -16.93 5.63
N ASP A 150 -21.85 -17.71 4.62
CA ASP A 150 -20.90 -18.34 3.71
C ASP A 150 -20.13 -17.31 2.87
N ALA A 151 -20.73 -16.15 2.56
CA ALA A 151 -20.06 -15.06 1.86
C ALA A 151 -18.92 -14.48 2.73
N VAL A 152 -19.19 -14.26 4.01
CA VAL A 152 -18.20 -13.78 4.99
C VAL A 152 -17.07 -14.78 5.16
N ARG A 153 -17.39 -16.07 5.34
CA ARG A 153 -16.37 -17.14 5.45
C ARG A 153 -15.51 -17.24 4.19
N ARG A 154 -16.09 -17.03 3.01
CA ARG A 154 -15.35 -16.98 1.75
C ARG A 154 -14.44 -15.76 1.66
N GLY A 155 -14.93 -14.59 2.08
CA GLY A 155 -14.09 -13.38 2.23
C GLY A 155 -12.92 -13.62 3.19
N CYS A 156 -13.16 -14.25 4.34
CA CYS A 156 -12.11 -14.66 5.28
C CYS A 156 -11.10 -15.61 4.64
N ALA A 157 -11.54 -16.58 3.83
CA ALA A 157 -10.66 -17.50 3.10
C ALA A 157 -9.79 -16.77 2.06
N ASP A 158 -10.35 -15.80 1.34
CA ASP A 158 -9.61 -14.98 0.38
C ASP A 158 -8.52 -14.15 1.07
N ILE A 159 -8.88 -13.47 2.16
CA ILE A 159 -7.95 -12.68 2.99
C ILE A 159 -6.84 -13.58 3.53
N LYS A 160 -7.18 -14.75 4.06
CA LYS A 160 -6.21 -15.73 4.55
C LYS A 160 -5.21 -16.13 3.47
N ALA A 161 -5.70 -16.52 2.29
CA ALA A 161 -4.83 -16.99 1.21
C ALA A 161 -3.91 -15.89 0.67
N ALA A 162 -4.42 -14.66 0.54
CA ALA A 162 -3.62 -13.50 0.15
C ALA A 162 -2.58 -13.14 1.23
N TRP A 163 -2.98 -13.13 2.50
CA TRP A 163 -2.08 -12.87 3.62
C TRP A 163 -0.97 -13.92 3.73
N GLU A 164 -1.27 -15.21 3.55
CA GLU A 164 -0.27 -16.28 3.50
C GLU A 164 0.74 -16.11 2.35
N MET A 165 0.34 -15.48 1.24
CA MET A 165 1.27 -15.12 0.17
C MET A 165 2.15 -13.93 0.57
N LEU A 166 1.56 -12.85 1.08
CA LEU A 166 2.28 -11.64 1.48
C LEU A 166 3.24 -11.89 2.65
N ASP A 167 2.84 -12.66 3.67
CA ASP A 167 3.69 -13.08 4.80
C ASP A 167 4.86 -13.96 4.34
N TRP A 168 4.65 -14.80 3.35
CA TRP A 168 5.73 -15.57 2.74
C TRP A 168 6.67 -14.66 1.95
N LEU A 169 6.13 -13.73 1.17
CA LEU A 169 6.89 -12.84 0.29
C LEU A 169 7.78 -11.88 1.09
N ARG A 170 7.27 -11.29 2.17
CA ARG A 170 8.03 -10.33 3.00
C ARG A 170 9.32 -10.90 3.60
N ARG A 171 9.48 -12.22 3.65
CA ARG A 171 10.73 -12.86 4.11
C ARG A 171 11.90 -12.54 3.19
N TYR A 172 11.65 -12.30 1.91
CA TYR A 172 12.64 -11.94 0.90
C TYR A 172 12.95 -10.44 0.85
N PHE A 173 12.16 -9.60 1.52
CA PHE A 173 12.31 -8.14 1.53
C PHE A 173 12.76 -7.63 2.89
N ASP A 174 13.46 -6.50 2.90
CA ASP A 174 13.97 -5.89 4.13
C ASP A 174 12.89 -5.09 4.85
N THR A 175 12.33 -5.69 5.89
CA THR A 175 11.29 -5.10 6.74
C THR A 175 11.84 -4.40 7.98
N ARG A 176 13.17 -4.31 8.16
CA ARG A 176 13.76 -3.85 9.43
C ARG A 176 13.30 -2.44 9.82
N VAL A 177 13.08 -1.54 8.86
CA VAL A 177 12.58 -0.16 9.10
C VAL A 177 11.22 -0.15 9.81
N LEU A 178 10.32 -1.10 9.52
CA LEU A 178 9.00 -1.17 10.15
C LEU A 178 9.09 -1.53 11.65
N ALA A 179 10.16 -2.19 12.05
CA ALA A 179 10.45 -2.56 13.44
C ALA A 179 11.43 -1.59 14.11
N ALA A 180 11.82 -0.50 13.44
CA ALA A 180 12.76 0.46 13.99
C ALA A 180 12.12 1.25 15.13
N VAL A 181 12.81 1.31 16.28
CA VAL A 181 12.38 2.01 17.48
C VAL A 181 13.57 2.78 18.06
N PRO A 182 13.43 4.09 18.38
CA PRO A 182 14.45 4.84 19.11
C PRO A 182 14.77 4.22 20.47
N ARG A 183 16.01 4.37 20.97
CA ARG A 183 16.45 3.74 22.23
C ARG A 183 15.62 4.15 23.45
N GLU A 184 15.09 5.38 23.48
CA GLU A 184 14.25 5.85 24.60
C GLU A 184 12.78 5.41 24.49
N ARG A 185 12.42 4.56 23.51
CA ARG A 185 11.05 4.14 23.24
C ARG A 185 10.92 2.62 23.19
N ASN A 186 9.70 2.16 23.49
CA ASN A 186 9.32 0.75 23.34
C ASN A 186 8.57 0.46 22.03
N ASP A 187 8.14 1.50 21.32
CA ASP A 187 7.29 1.36 20.13
C ASP A 187 7.27 2.62 19.25
N THR A 188 6.79 2.48 18.01
CA THR A 188 6.51 3.56 17.06
C THR A 188 5.10 3.43 16.49
N GLU A 189 4.55 4.52 15.93
CA GLU A 189 3.22 4.49 15.32
C GLU A 189 3.16 3.51 14.13
N SER A 190 4.21 3.50 13.28
CA SER A 190 4.35 2.57 12.17
C SER A 190 4.36 1.10 12.63
N GLY A 191 5.15 0.78 13.66
CA GLY A 191 5.22 -0.57 14.23
C GLY A 191 3.90 -1.01 14.86
N SER A 192 3.24 -0.10 15.59
CA SER A 192 1.91 -0.33 16.19
C SER A 192 0.85 -0.62 15.13
N ALA A 193 0.77 0.21 14.08
CA ALA A 193 -0.20 0.07 13.01
C ALA A 193 0.01 -1.25 12.24
N SER A 194 1.26 -1.61 11.97
CA SER A 194 1.61 -2.88 11.32
C SER A 194 1.15 -4.10 12.13
N ARG A 195 1.43 -4.14 13.44
CA ARG A 195 0.99 -5.24 14.32
C ARG A 195 -0.53 -5.30 14.47
N LEU A 196 -1.20 -4.14 14.55
CA LEU A 196 -2.65 -4.08 14.62
C LEU A 196 -3.29 -4.70 13.37
N PHE A 197 -2.77 -4.37 12.18
CA PHE A 197 -3.19 -4.98 10.93
C PHE A 197 -2.95 -6.50 10.91
N GLU A 198 -1.79 -6.97 11.37
CA GLU A 198 -1.49 -8.41 11.41
C GLU A 198 -2.46 -9.16 12.33
N ASN A 199 -2.89 -8.54 13.43
CA ASN A 199 -3.91 -9.10 14.31
C ASN A 199 -5.27 -9.23 13.60
N TRP A 200 -5.70 -8.22 12.84
CA TRP A 200 -6.94 -8.28 12.05
C TRP A 200 -6.89 -9.39 10.98
N ALA A 201 -5.80 -9.46 10.22
CA ALA A 201 -5.61 -10.50 9.19
C ALA A 201 -5.59 -11.91 9.82
N THR A 202 -4.98 -12.05 11.00
CA THR A 202 -4.98 -13.30 11.77
C THR A 202 -6.38 -13.65 12.27
N GLN A 203 -7.15 -12.67 12.76
CA GLN A 203 -8.52 -12.87 13.21
C GLN A 203 -9.40 -13.36 12.04
N ALA A 204 -9.38 -12.66 10.90
CA ALA A 204 -10.08 -13.08 9.69
C ALA A 204 -9.67 -14.49 9.24
N SER A 205 -8.38 -14.82 9.31
CA SER A 205 -7.86 -16.13 8.90
C SER A 205 -8.38 -17.29 9.75
N ARG A 206 -8.74 -17.05 11.01
CA ARG A 206 -9.34 -18.07 11.91
C ARG A 206 -10.78 -18.37 11.52
N GLU A 207 -11.53 -17.36 11.11
CA GLU A 207 -12.95 -17.47 10.73
C GLU A 207 -13.18 -18.11 9.35
N ALA A 208 -12.12 -18.29 8.55
CA ALA A 208 -12.22 -18.96 7.25
C ALA A 208 -12.75 -20.40 7.32
N ALA A 209 -12.63 -21.09 8.47
CA ALA A 209 -13.23 -22.40 8.76
C ALA A 209 -12.98 -23.50 7.70
N GLY A 210 -11.88 -23.42 6.93
CA GLY A 210 -11.57 -24.36 5.85
C GLY A 210 -12.31 -24.12 4.54
N THR A 211 -13.11 -23.05 4.44
CA THR A 211 -13.74 -22.61 3.19
C THR A 211 -12.66 -22.39 2.11
N PRO A 212 -12.84 -22.93 0.89
CA PRO A 212 -11.90 -22.69 -0.20
C PRO A 212 -11.93 -21.23 -0.69
N PRO A 213 -10.77 -20.60 -0.91
CA PRO A 213 -10.70 -19.24 -1.46
C PRO A 213 -11.01 -19.21 -2.97
N ARG A 214 -11.47 -18.03 -3.43
CA ARG A 214 -11.47 -17.58 -4.82
C ARG A 214 -10.09 -17.08 -5.24
N TYR A 215 -9.36 -16.48 -4.31
CA TYR A 215 -7.95 -16.10 -4.46
C TYR A 215 -7.03 -17.31 -4.56
N PHE A 216 -6.02 -17.24 -5.43
CA PHE A 216 -4.96 -18.24 -5.54
C PHE A 216 -3.68 -17.64 -6.14
N ASP A 217 -2.55 -18.29 -5.86
CA ASP A 217 -1.22 -17.95 -6.37
C ASP A 217 -0.51 -19.18 -6.97
N ASN A 218 0.61 -18.95 -7.67
CA ASN A 218 1.34 -20.01 -8.36
C ASN A 218 2.59 -20.53 -7.62
N ARG A 219 2.74 -20.28 -6.31
CA ARG A 219 3.92 -20.74 -5.53
C ARG A 219 4.07 -22.25 -5.53
N LYS A 220 2.94 -22.99 -5.52
CA LYS A 220 2.91 -24.46 -5.36
C LYS A 220 2.61 -25.21 -6.64
N ARG A 221 1.74 -24.68 -7.50
CA ARG A 221 1.25 -25.22 -8.77
C ARG A 221 1.02 -24.08 -9.75
N SER A 222 0.99 -24.32 -11.06
CA SER A 222 0.73 -23.23 -12.02
C SER A 222 -0.71 -22.70 -11.92
N LEU A 223 -0.99 -21.54 -12.50
CA LEU A 223 -2.37 -21.03 -12.54
C LEU A 223 -3.25 -21.92 -13.42
N LEU A 224 -2.71 -22.38 -14.55
CA LEU A 224 -3.36 -23.31 -15.48
C LEU A 224 -3.75 -24.63 -14.81
N GLU A 225 -2.83 -25.27 -14.07
CA GLU A 225 -3.09 -26.54 -13.38
C GLU A 225 -4.22 -26.41 -12.35
N GLN A 226 -4.33 -25.24 -11.70
CA GLN A 226 -5.32 -24.98 -10.65
C GLN A 226 -6.69 -24.59 -11.21
N LEU A 227 -6.74 -24.06 -12.45
CA LEU A 227 -7.91 -23.42 -13.02
C LEU A 227 -9.19 -24.29 -12.96
N PRO A 228 -9.20 -25.59 -13.31
CA PRO A 228 -10.42 -26.40 -13.24
C PRO A 228 -11.01 -26.48 -11.83
N ALA A 229 -10.17 -26.76 -10.82
CA ALA A 229 -10.62 -26.86 -9.43
C ALA A 229 -11.14 -25.51 -8.91
N MET A 230 -10.56 -24.40 -9.38
CA MET A 230 -11.03 -23.06 -9.03
C MET A 230 -12.40 -22.76 -9.67
N ILE A 231 -12.63 -23.17 -10.92
CA ILE A 231 -13.93 -23.02 -11.58
C ILE A 231 -15.00 -23.86 -10.87
N GLU A 232 -14.72 -25.11 -10.51
CA GLU A 232 -15.69 -25.96 -9.81
C GLU A 232 -16.17 -25.35 -8.48
N ARG A 233 -15.30 -24.64 -7.76
CA ARG A 233 -15.63 -23.93 -6.51
C ARG A 233 -16.59 -22.74 -6.68
N THR A 234 -16.81 -22.30 -7.92
CA THR A 234 -17.82 -21.28 -8.24
C THR A 234 -19.25 -21.84 -8.22
N GLY A 235 -19.42 -23.16 -8.02
CA GLY A 235 -20.72 -23.84 -8.15
C GLY A 235 -21.04 -24.21 -9.61
N ALA A 236 -20.07 -24.05 -10.51
CA ALA A 236 -20.10 -24.47 -11.90
C ALA A 236 -20.37 -25.98 -12.05
N THR A 237 -21.57 -26.37 -12.49
CA THR A 237 -21.91 -27.78 -12.72
C THR A 237 -22.06 -28.18 -14.19
N VAL A 238 -22.01 -27.21 -15.11
CA VAL A 238 -22.31 -27.41 -16.54
C VAL A 238 -21.14 -27.03 -17.44
N ALA A 239 -20.99 -27.67 -18.60
CA ALA A 239 -20.04 -27.21 -19.61
C ALA A 239 -20.52 -25.87 -20.23
N ARG A 240 -19.58 -24.98 -20.56
CA ARG A 240 -19.87 -23.69 -21.22
C ARG A 240 -19.64 -23.78 -22.73
N ASN A 241 -20.40 -23.01 -23.51
CA ASN A 241 -20.28 -22.99 -24.98
C ASN A 241 -19.58 -21.74 -25.52
N TYR A 242 -19.17 -20.80 -24.67
CA TYR A 242 -18.39 -19.62 -25.02
C TYR A 242 -17.15 -19.50 -24.14
N LEU A 243 -16.01 -19.13 -24.74
CA LEU A 243 -14.76 -18.83 -24.05
C LEU A 243 -14.12 -17.57 -24.66
N ALA A 244 -13.84 -16.58 -23.83
CA ALA A 244 -13.07 -15.40 -24.17
C ALA A 244 -11.76 -15.41 -23.38
N MET A 245 -10.65 -15.16 -24.07
CA MET A 245 -9.32 -15.04 -23.48
C MET A 245 -8.70 -13.72 -23.91
N GLY A 246 -8.16 -12.96 -22.96
CA GLY A 246 -7.47 -11.70 -23.27
C GLY A 246 -6.23 -11.53 -22.41
N SER A 247 -5.18 -11.00 -23.03
CA SER A 247 -3.89 -10.71 -22.40
C SER A 247 -3.23 -9.55 -23.13
N GLY A 248 -2.53 -8.69 -22.40
CA GLY A 248 -1.67 -7.67 -23.00
C GLY A 248 -0.44 -8.23 -23.72
N PHE A 249 -0.04 -9.46 -23.39
CA PHE A 249 1.10 -10.15 -24.00
C PHE A 249 0.84 -11.66 -24.12
N TYR A 250 1.26 -12.25 -25.23
CA TYR A 250 1.19 -13.68 -25.54
C TYR A 250 2.58 -14.26 -25.77
N GLU A 251 2.71 -15.58 -25.75
CA GLU A 251 4.02 -16.19 -25.97
C GLU A 251 4.49 -16.00 -27.42
N SER A 252 5.81 -15.94 -27.60
CA SER A 252 6.43 -16.08 -28.91
C SER A 252 6.43 -17.55 -29.31
N SER A 253 6.22 -17.85 -30.59
CA SER A 253 6.23 -19.21 -31.12
C SER A 253 7.46 -19.41 -31.99
N ALA A 254 8.17 -20.52 -31.79
CA ALA A 254 9.21 -20.96 -32.70
C ALA A 254 8.63 -21.64 -33.96
N ILE A 255 7.35 -22.05 -33.91
CA ILE A 255 6.67 -22.73 -35.00
C ILE A 255 5.77 -21.71 -35.72
N PRO A 256 6.04 -21.40 -37.00
CA PRO A 256 5.19 -20.49 -37.76
C PRO A 256 3.77 -21.03 -37.90
N ASN A 257 2.77 -20.15 -37.78
CA ASN A 257 1.36 -20.46 -38.00
C ASN A 257 0.84 -21.67 -37.19
N ALA A 258 1.17 -21.70 -35.90
CA ALA A 258 0.66 -22.67 -34.95
C ALA A 258 -0.04 -21.94 -33.80
N ILE A 259 -1.17 -22.47 -33.33
CA ILE A 259 -1.88 -21.90 -32.18
C ILE A 259 -0.93 -21.82 -30.99
N PRO A 260 -0.82 -20.67 -30.30
CA PRO A 260 -0.02 -20.56 -29.08
C PRO A 260 -0.37 -21.66 -28.07
N SER A 261 0.65 -22.41 -27.66
CA SER A 261 0.56 -23.56 -26.76
C SER A 261 -0.25 -23.27 -25.50
N VAL A 262 -0.03 -22.14 -24.83
CA VAL A 262 -0.74 -21.80 -23.59
C VAL A 262 -2.23 -21.62 -23.83
N LEU A 263 -2.62 -21.02 -24.96
CA LEU A 263 -4.03 -20.88 -25.32
C LEU A 263 -4.66 -22.25 -25.63
N SER A 264 -3.95 -23.10 -26.38
CA SER A 264 -4.44 -24.47 -26.63
C SER A 264 -4.54 -25.30 -25.36
N ASP A 265 -3.59 -25.15 -24.43
CA ASP A 265 -3.56 -25.89 -23.18
C ASP A 265 -4.70 -25.46 -22.25
N ILE A 266 -5.05 -24.17 -22.21
CA ILE A 266 -6.25 -23.69 -21.52
C ILE A 266 -7.51 -24.40 -22.08
N VAL A 267 -7.69 -24.38 -23.40
CA VAL A 267 -8.87 -24.98 -24.05
C VAL A 267 -8.93 -26.49 -23.81
N ASN A 268 -7.80 -27.19 -23.94
CA ASN A 268 -7.70 -28.64 -23.73
C ASN A 268 -7.99 -28.98 -22.26
N THR A 269 -7.35 -28.25 -21.32
CA THR A 269 -7.56 -28.42 -19.88
C THR A 269 -9.03 -28.28 -19.50
N LEU A 270 -9.75 -27.30 -20.05
CA LEU A 270 -11.18 -27.10 -19.76
C LEU A 270 -12.11 -28.13 -20.44
N ARG A 271 -11.68 -28.74 -21.55
CA ARG A 271 -12.44 -29.79 -22.25
C ARG A 271 -12.25 -31.16 -21.64
N GLU A 272 -11.07 -31.41 -21.07
CA GLU A 272 -10.58 -32.70 -20.60
C GLU A 272 -10.49 -32.80 -19.06
N SER A 273 -10.96 -31.77 -18.32
CA SER A 273 -10.88 -31.71 -16.86
C SER A 273 -11.66 -32.83 -16.15
N GLY A 274 -10.98 -33.91 -15.79
CA GLY A 274 -11.52 -34.98 -14.93
C GLY A 274 -12.84 -35.59 -15.43
N ASP A 275 -13.73 -35.94 -14.49
CA ASP A 275 -15.04 -36.54 -14.80
C ASP A 275 -16.07 -35.51 -15.33
N LYS A 276 -15.78 -34.20 -15.20
CA LYS A 276 -16.71 -33.10 -15.53
C LYS A 276 -16.08 -32.12 -16.50
N ARG A 277 -16.59 -32.14 -17.73
CA ARG A 277 -16.23 -31.18 -18.78
C ARG A 277 -16.67 -29.76 -18.40
N LEU A 278 -15.74 -28.81 -18.30
CA LEU A 278 -16.02 -27.40 -18.02
C LEU A 278 -16.30 -26.57 -19.28
N LEU A 279 -15.80 -26.99 -20.43
CA LEU A 279 -16.01 -26.37 -21.74
C LEU A 279 -16.50 -27.39 -22.76
N THR A 280 -17.55 -27.08 -23.52
CA THR A 280 -18.13 -27.98 -24.53
C THR A 280 -17.10 -28.40 -25.60
N ARG A 281 -17.40 -29.47 -26.37
CA ARG A 281 -16.51 -29.97 -27.43
C ARG A 281 -16.34 -28.98 -28.59
N SER A 282 -17.35 -28.16 -28.85
CA SER A 282 -17.36 -27.19 -29.95
C SER A 282 -17.86 -25.83 -29.45
N PRO A 283 -17.10 -25.18 -28.56
CA PRO A 283 -17.42 -23.85 -28.05
C PRO A 283 -17.04 -22.79 -29.08
N THR A 284 -17.65 -21.62 -28.98
CA THR A 284 -17.15 -20.39 -29.59
C THR A 284 -15.96 -19.89 -28.78
N ILE A 285 -14.83 -19.60 -29.43
CA ILE A 285 -13.60 -19.15 -28.78
C ILE A 285 -13.17 -17.82 -29.40
N ASP A 286 -13.06 -16.80 -28.54
CA ASP A 286 -12.55 -15.47 -28.91
C ASP A 286 -11.23 -15.17 -28.16
N VAL A 287 -10.25 -14.65 -28.88
CA VAL A 287 -8.95 -14.21 -28.34
C VAL A 287 -8.78 -12.71 -28.58
N PHE A 288 -8.66 -11.94 -27.50
CA PHE A 288 -8.60 -10.48 -27.51
C PHE A 288 -7.17 -9.98 -27.42
N VAL A 289 -6.74 -9.16 -28.36
CA VAL A 289 -5.34 -8.75 -28.51
C VAL A 289 -5.17 -7.24 -28.69
N ASN A 290 -3.94 -6.78 -28.45
CA ASN A 290 -3.44 -5.51 -28.99
C ASN A 290 -2.98 -5.74 -30.44
N PRO A 291 -3.54 -5.04 -31.44
CA PRO A 291 -3.15 -5.25 -32.83
C PRO A 291 -1.66 -5.04 -33.10
N GLU A 292 -1.05 -4.08 -32.40
CA GLU A 292 0.35 -3.70 -32.58
C GLU A 292 1.33 -4.49 -31.68
N GLY A 293 0.83 -5.47 -30.91
CA GLY A 293 1.67 -6.18 -29.95
C GLY A 293 1.03 -7.46 -29.43
N CYS A 294 0.90 -8.48 -30.28
CA CYS A 294 0.25 -9.76 -29.91
C CYS A 294 1.13 -11.00 -30.13
N GLN A 295 2.44 -10.80 -30.29
CA GLN A 295 3.46 -11.85 -30.38
C GLN A 295 3.05 -12.95 -31.38
N ALA A 296 3.10 -14.23 -31.00
CA ALA A 296 2.79 -15.33 -31.91
C ALA A 296 1.35 -15.31 -32.45
N VAL A 297 0.41 -14.62 -31.79
CA VAL A 297 -0.98 -14.54 -32.28
C VAL A 297 -1.03 -13.87 -33.66
N ALA A 298 -0.14 -12.89 -33.92
CA ALA A 298 -0.05 -12.22 -35.21
C ALA A 298 0.16 -13.20 -36.37
N ASP A 299 1.07 -14.16 -36.17
CA ASP A 299 1.43 -15.17 -37.18
C ASP A 299 0.49 -16.40 -37.17
N SER A 300 -0.45 -16.49 -36.22
CA SER A 300 -1.25 -17.69 -35.95
C SER A 300 -2.71 -17.58 -36.39
N VAL A 301 -3.15 -16.44 -36.93
CA VAL A 301 -4.54 -16.18 -37.30
C VAL A 301 -5.10 -17.28 -38.20
N GLN A 302 -4.33 -17.74 -39.20
CA GLN A 302 -4.80 -18.77 -40.12
C GLN A 302 -5.04 -20.12 -39.42
N ALA A 303 -4.10 -20.57 -38.57
CA ALA A 303 -4.27 -21.78 -37.78
C ALA A 303 -5.42 -21.67 -36.76
N MET A 304 -5.58 -20.51 -36.13
CA MET A 304 -6.69 -20.23 -35.21
C MET A 304 -8.05 -20.28 -35.94
N ASN A 305 -8.15 -19.69 -37.13
CA ASN A 305 -9.35 -19.76 -37.96
C ASN A 305 -9.68 -21.20 -38.38
N ALA A 306 -8.66 -22.00 -38.75
CA ALA A 306 -8.84 -23.41 -39.07
C ALA A 306 -9.39 -24.22 -37.87
N ALA A 307 -9.02 -23.83 -36.64
CA ALA A 307 -9.56 -24.37 -35.41
C ALA A 307 -10.90 -23.73 -34.95
N ARG A 308 -11.47 -22.82 -35.76
CA ARG A 308 -12.70 -22.05 -35.49
C ARG A 308 -12.60 -21.09 -34.30
N TRP A 309 -11.41 -20.57 -34.05
CA TRP A 309 -11.18 -19.50 -33.07
C TRP A 309 -11.21 -18.17 -33.80
N THR A 310 -11.67 -17.11 -33.13
CA THR A 310 -11.69 -15.76 -33.69
C THR A 310 -10.72 -14.87 -32.94
N VAL A 311 -9.82 -14.20 -33.66
CA VAL A 311 -8.91 -13.19 -33.10
C VAL A 311 -9.55 -11.82 -33.24
N ARG A 312 -9.62 -11.07 -32.14
CA ARG A 312 -10.36 -9.81 -32.02
C ARG A 312 -9.51 -8.71 -31.42
N LYS A 313 -9.77 -7.47 -31.82
CA LYS A 313 -9.27 -6.30 -31.08
C LYS A 313 -9.93 -6.25 -29.71
N ALA A 314 -9.21 -5.84 -28.67
CA ALA A 314 -9.81 -5.60 -27.36
C ALA A 314 -10.94 -4.56 -27.42
N GLY A 315 -12.04 -4.85 -26.72
CA GLY A 315 -13.17 -3.94 -26.60
C GLY A 315 -12.81 -2.67 -25.83
N GLN A 316 -13.38 -1.54 -26.22
CA GLN A 316 -13.18 -0.23 -25.59
C GLN A 316 -14.49 0.19 -24.90
N PRO A 317 -14.60 0.07 -23.57
CA PRO A 317 -15.82 0.44 -22.88
C PRO A 317 -16.20 1.91 -23.11
N GLY A 318 -17.47 2.17 -23.41
CA GLY A 318 -17.93 3.50 -23.83
C GLY A 318 -17.76 4.61 -22.79
N TYR A 319 -17.57 4.26 -21.51
CA TYR A 319 -17.41 5.21 -20.41
C TYR A 319 -16.06 5.95 -20.39
N PHE A 320 -15.08 5.51 -21.19
CA PHE A 320 -13.85 6.25 -21.43
C PHE A 320 -14.06 7.43 -22.41
N GLY A 321 -15.18 7.45 -23.15
CA GLY A 321 -15.46 8.43 -24.19
C GLY A 321 -14.95 8.00 -25.57
N GLN A 322 -15.52 8.55 -26.64
CA GLN A 322 -15.30 8.10 -28.02
C GLN A 322 -13.85 8.27 -28.52
N ASN A 323 -13.08 9.17 -27.92
CA ASN A 323 -11.72 9.50 -28.35
C ASN A 323 -10.62 8.83 -27.49
N ALA A 324 -10.99 8.19 -26.38
CA ALA A 324 -10.03 7.51 -25.53
C ALA A 324 -9.82 6.08 -26.05
N GLN A 325 -8.65 5.80 -26.65
CA GLN A 325 -8.22 4.45 -26.96
C GLN A 325 -7.20 4.01 -25.92
N ARG A 326 -7.47 2.88 -25.27
CA ARG A 326 -6.57 2.29 -24.28
C ARG A 326 -6.03 0.96 -24.74
N VAL A 327 -4.81 0.66 -24.32
CA VAL A 327 -4.10 -0.58 -24.67
C VAL A 327 -4.56 -1.71 -23.75
N LEU A 328 -4.88 -2.89 -24.30
CA LEU A 328 -5.19 -4.05 -23.48
C LEU A 328 -3.98 -4.41 -22.63
N HIS A 329 -4.10 -4.27 -21.32
CA HIS A 329 -3.10 -4.77 -20.38
C HIS A 329 -3.69 -5.89 -19.52
N ALA A 330 -5.00 -5.93 -19.32
CA ALA A 330 -5.69 -6.95 -18.55
C ALA A 330 -5.36 -8.38 -19.01
N LYS A 331 -5.34 -9.29 -18.03
CA LYS A 331 -5.22 -10.73 -18.25
C LYS A 331 -6.44 -11.41 -17.64
N PHE A 332 -7.28 -11.97 -18.50
CA PHE A 332 -8.55 -12.54 -18.10
C PHE A 332 -8.96 -13.74 -18.94
N ILE A 333 -9.76 -14.60 -18.35
CA ILE A 333 -10.47 -15.68 -19.03
C ILE A 333 -11.92 -15.62 -18.58
N PHE A 334 -12.84 -15.56 -19.52
CA PHE A 334 -14.27 -15.50 -19.26
C PHE A 334 -14.97 -16.64 -20.00
N SER A 335 -15.92 -17.29 -19.35
CA SER A 335 -16.70 -18.34 -20.01
C SER A 335 -18.13 -18.36 -19.49
N ALA A 336 -19.07 -18.54 -20.42
CA ALA A 336 -20.50 -18.58 -20.15
C ALA A 336 -21.23 -19.44 -21.18
N ASN A 337 -22.52 -19.66 -20.94
CA ASN A 337 -23.44 -20.25 -21.91
C ASN A 337 -24.23 -19.16 -22.63
N GLU A 338 -24.01 -19.06 -23.93
CA GLU A 338 -24.81 -18.25 -24.84
C GLU A 338 -26.01 -19.06 -25.37
N ARG A 339 -27.18 -18.43 -25.39
CA ARG A 339 -28.42 -19.01 -25.94
C ARG A 339 -29.09 -17.97 -26.82
N GLN A 340 -29.58 -18.37 -28.00
CA GLN A 340 -30.19 -17.44 -28.98
C GLN A 340 -31.34 -16.61 -28.40
N ASN A 341 -32.10 -17.16 -27.46
CA ASN A 341 -33.27 -16.51 -26.86
C ASN A 341 -33.00 -15.94 -25.46
N SER A 342 -31.74 -15.70 -25.09
CA SER A 342 -31.39 -15.14 -23.77
C SER A 342 -30.25 -14.13 -23.89
N ASN A 343 -30.45 -12.96 -23.29
CA ASN A 343 -29.40 -11.95 -23.15
C ASN A 343 -28.46 -12.23 -21.96
N THR A 344 -28.73 -13.26 -21.15
CA THR A 344 -27.94 -13.56 -19.95
C THR A 344 -26.70 -14.38 -20.27
N CYS A 345 -25.58 -14.03 -19.65
CA CYS A 345 -24.36 -14.84 -19.58
C CYS A 345 -24.57 -16.01 -18.61
N ASN A 346 -25.23 -17.07 -19.06
CA ASN A 346 -25.65 -18.16 -18.18
C ASN A 346 -24.46 -18.93 -17.62
N SER A 347 -24.47 -19.22 -16.32
CA SER A 347 -23.40 -19.95 -15.63
C SER A 347 -22.01 -19.30 -15.84
N ALA A 348 -21.93 -17.98 -15.85
CA ALA A 348 -20.66 -17.27 -16.06
C ALA A 348 -19.63 -17.60 -14.97
N TRP A 349 -18.35 -17.62 -15.35
CA TRP A 349 -17.22 -17.49 -14.43
C TRP A 349 -16.15 -16.61 -15.07
N VAL A 350 -15.35 -15.96 -14.22
CA VAL A 350 -14.25 -15.08 -14.62
C VAL A 350 -12.99 -15.49 -13.87
N TYR A 351 -11.89 -15.63 -14.60
CA TYR A 351 -10.54 -15.48 -14.08
C TYR A 351 -10.03 -14.08 -14.42
N LEU A 352 -9.43 -13.41 -13.45
CA LEU A 352 -8.57 -12.26 -13.68
C LEU A 352 -7.38 -12.30 -12.71
N GLY A 353 -6.23 -11.80 -13.14
CA GLY A 353 -5.03 -11.82 -12.34
C GLY A 353 -3.82 -11.23 -13.06
N SER A 354 -2.65 -11.38 -12.46
CA SER A 354 -1.42 -10.81 -12.99
C SER A 354 -0.82 -11.60 -14.17
N GLY A 355 -1.11 -12.90 -14.24
CA GLY A 355 -0.46 -13.80 -15.19
C GLY A 355 -0.84 -13.55 -16.65
N ASN A 356 0.13 -13.10 -17.47
CA ASN A 356 0.00 -13.13 -18.93
C ASN A 356 -0.26 -14.56 -19.40
N LEU A 357 -0.99 -14.72 -20.50
CA LEU A 357 -1.27 -16.01 -21.13
C LEU A 357 -0.02 -16.55 -21.85
N THR A 358 1.03 -16.80 -21.07
CA THR A 358 2.37 -17.27 -21.47
C THR A 358 2.82 -18.41 -20.55
N GLY A 359 3.89 -19.10 -20.92
CA GLY A 359 4.55 -20.10 -20.07
C GLY A 359 4.84 -19.55 -18.66
N PRO A 360 5.74 -18.55 -18.52
CA PRO A 360 6.09 -17.97 -17.22
C PRO A 360 4.93 -17.36 -16.42
N GLY A 361 3.93 -16.79 -17.11
CA GLY A 361 2.82 -16.06 -16.48
C GLY A 361 1.63 -16.93 -16.06
N PHE A 362 1.40 -18.07 -16.72
CA PHE A 362 0.17 -18.85 -16.48
C PHE A 362 0.38 -20.36 -16.41
N ALA A 363 1.19 -20.92 -17.32
CA ALA A 363 1.37 -22.38 -17.42
C ALA A 363 2.43 -22.94 -16.48
N HIS A 364 3.41 -22.12 -16.08
CA HIS A 364 4.49 -22.52 -15.17
C HIS A 364 4.15 -22.22 -13.71
N LYS A 365 4.56 -23.13 -12.84
CA LYS A 365 4.70 -22.86 -11.41
C LYS A 365 5.82 -21.84 -11.21
N MET A 366 5.70 -21.01 -10.18
CA MET A 366 6.77 -20.11 -9.73
C MET A 366 8.11 -20.84 -9.63
N ALA A 367 9.13 -20.31 -10.31
CA ALA A 367 10.50 -20.81 -10.25
C ALA A 367 11.49 -19.72 -10.68
N ARG A 368 12.68 -19.71 -10.07
CA ARG A 368 13.74 -18.72 -10.34
C ARG A 368 14.04 -18.52 -11.84
N ASN A 369 14.12 -19.61 -12.60
CA ASN A 369 14.45 -19.60 -14.04
C ASN A 369 13.29 -20.11 -14.91
N GLY A 370 12.05 -19.83 -14.52
CA GLY A 370 10.89 -20.36 -15.24
C GLY A 370 9.63 -19.53 -15.03
N GLY A 371 8.89 -19.77 -13.95
CA GLY A 371 7.64 -19.07 -13.65
C GLY A 371 7.84 -17.81 -12.82
N ASN A 372 7.10 -16.77 -13.15
CA ASN A 372 6.94 -15.58 -12.31
C ASN A 372 6.21 -15.95 -11.01
N LEU A 373 6.23 -15.08 -10.00
CA LEU A 373 5.22 -15.11 -8.95
C LEU A 373 3.99 -14.37 -9.43
N GLU A 374 2.88 -15.08 -9.55
CA GLU A 374 1.62 -14.60 -10.11
C GLU A 374 0.47 -14.90 -9.14
N ALA A 375 -0.55 -14.04 -9.15
CA ALA A 375 -1.76 -14.19 -8.33
C ALA A 375 -2.99 -13.82 -9.14
N GLY A 376 -4.12 -14.42 -8.78
CA GLY A 376 -5.39 -14.16 -9.45
C GLY A 376 -6.59 -14.61 -8.63
N VAL A 377 -7.76 -14.43 -9.20
CA VAL A 377 -9.03 -14.87 -8.63
C VAL A 377 -9.84 -15.60 -9.68
N VAL A 378 -10.61 -16.61 -9.25
CA VAL A 378 -11.70 -17.19 -10.04
C VAL A 378 -12.99 -17.08 -9.26
N PHE A 379 -14.02 -16.52 -9.88
CA PHE A 379 -15.32 -16.33 -9.25
C PHE A 379 -16.47 -16.42 -10.26
N ALA A 380 -17.66 -16.73 -9.74
CA ALA A 380 -18.91 -16.48 -10.47
C ALA A 380 -19.28 -15.01 -10.25
N PRO A 381 -19.37 -14.18 -11.30
CA PRO A 381 -19.81 -12.81 -11.16
C PRO A 381 -21.31 -12.76 -10.84
N ASP A 382 -21.77 -11.60 -10.36
CA ASP A 382 -23.19 -11.25 -10.41
C ASP A 382 -23.74 -11.40 -11.84
N PRO A 383 -25.08 -11.51 -12.03
CA PRO A 383 -25.65 -11.71 -13.35
C PRO A 383 -25.10 -10.72 -14.39
N LEU A 384 -24.42 -11.26 -15.40
CA LEU A 384 -23.92 -10.50 -16.55
C LEU A 384 -24.83 -10.72 -17.76
N TYR A 385 -24.88 -9.71 -18.64
CA TYR A 385 -25.67 -9.72 -19.86
C TYR A 385 -24.81 -9.40 -21.07
N TRP A 386 -25.11 -10.04 -22.20
CA TRP A 386 -24.36 -9.88 -23.46
C TRP A 386 -24.50 -8.47 -24.05
N LYS A 387 -25.66 -7.84 -23.86
CA LYS A 387 -26.04 -6.56 -24.45
C LYS A 387 -26.78 -5.69 -23.44
N LEU A 388 -26.76 -4.39 -23.67
CA LEU A 388 -27.61 -3.43 -22.96
C LEU A 388 -29.10 -3.76 -23.17
N GLY A 389 -29.93 -3.50 -22.16
CA GLY A 389 -31.38 -3.55 -22.21
C GLY A 389 -31.97 -2.51 -21.27
N GLU A 390 -33.27 -2.19 -21.42
CA GLU A 390 -33.93 -1.11 -20.66
C GLU A 390 -33.83 -1.31 -19.13
N ASP A 391 -33.95 -2.55 -18.65
CA ASP A 391 -33.92 -2.90 -17.23
C ASP A 391 -32.57 -3.49 -16.75
N ILE A 392 -31.51 -3.37 -17.55
CA ILE A 392 -30.20 -3.94 -17.23
C ILE A 392 -29.27 -2.83 -16.72
N PRO A 393 -28.81 -2.89 -15.46
CA PRO A 393 -27.80 -1.96 -14.95
C PRO A 393 -26.55 -1.95 -15.82
N PRO A 394 -25.98 -0.78 -16.16
CA PRO A 394 -24.81 -0.69 -17.03
C PRO A 394 -23.62 -1.54 -16.57
N GLU A 395 -23.40 -1.66 -15.26
CA GLU A 395 -22.34 -2.48 -14.64
C GLU A 395 -22.51 -3.99 -14.89
N GLN A 396 -23.72 -4.45 -15.23
CA GLN A 396 -24.02 -5.85 -15.53
C GLN A 396 -23.87 -6.17 -17.02
N VAL A 397 -23.53 -5.19 -17.87
CA VAL A 397 -23.27 -5.41 -19.30
C VAL A 397 -21.83 -5.91 -19.48
N LEU A 398 -21.66 -7.05 -20.16
CA LEU A 398 -20.37 -7.72 -20.31
C LEU A 398 -19.28 -6.80 -20.88
N THR A 399 -19.60 -6.00 -21.90
CA THR A 399 -18.67 -5.09 -22.58
C THR A 399 -18.31 -3.85 -21.75
N HIS A 400 -19.03 -3.61 -20.65
CA HIS A 400 -18.68 -2.60 -19.65
C HIS A 400 -17.81 -3.18 -18.53
N ALA A 401 -17.90 -4.49 -18.27
CA ALA A 401 -17.13 -5.16 -17.23
C ALA A 401 -15.81 -5.76 -17.74
N LEU A 402 -15.74 -6.17 -19.01
CA LEU A 402 -14.58 -6.80 -19.62
C LEU A 402 -14.29 -6.19 -21.00
N PRO A 403 -13.02 -6.16 -21.46
CA PRO A 403 -12.62 -5.60 -22.75
C PRO A 403 -12.91 -6.58 -23.91
N ILE A 404 -14.18 -7.01 -24.00
CA ILE A 404 -14.73 -7.95 -24.98
C ILE A 404 -15.61 -7.18 -25.96
N GLN A 405 -15.59 -7.57 -27.24
CA GLN A 405 -16.45 -7.04 -28.32
C GLN A 405 -16.68 -8.12 -29.39
N ARG A 406 -17.63 -7.91 -30.31
CA ARG A 406 -18.03 -8.92 -31.33
C ARG A 406 -17.90 -8.47 -32.78
N GLU A 407 -17.62 -7.19 -33.02
CA GLU A 407 -17.69 -6.51 -34.30
C GLU A 407 -16.36 -6.54 -35.07
N ASP A 408 -15.23 -6.29 -34.39
CA ASP A 408 -13.91 -6.10 -35.01
C ASP A 408 -13.03 -7.35 -34.89
N ASP A 409 -12.94 -8.15 -35.95
CA ASP A 409 -12.09 -9.34 -36.03
C ASP A 409 -11.00 -9.27 -37.12
N PHE A 410 -10.04 -10.18 -37.02
CA PHE A 410 -8.92 -10.33 -37.95
C PHE A 410 -9.05 -11.57 -38.86
N ASN A 411 -10.21 -12.24 -38.89
CA ASN A 411 -10.38 -13.50 -39.61
C ASN A 411 -10.06 -13.38 -41.11
N HIS A 412 -10.36 -12.21 -41.70
CA HIS A 412 -10.11 -11.90 -43.11
C HIS A 412 -9.01 -10.84 -43.31
N LYS A 413 -8.31 -10.44 -42.24
CA LYS A 413 -7.29 -9.38 -42.26
C LYS A 413 -6.05 -9.76 -41.43
N PRO A 414 -5.37 -10.89 -41.72
CA PRO A 414 -4.25 -11.37 -40.91
C PRO A 414 -3.08 -10.38 -40.85
N ASN A 415 -2.87 -9.58 -41.91
CA ASN A 415 -1.80 -8.57 -41.97
C ASN A 415 -2.05 -7.33 -41.09
N GLY A 416 -3.17 -7.28 -40.36
CA GLY A 416 -3.50 -6.19 -39.45
C GLY A 416 -2.90 -6.35 -38.05
N LEU A 417 -2.11 -7.41 -37.81
CA LEU A 417 -1.49 -7.74 -36.54
C LEU A 417 0.03 -7.71 -36.65
N VAL A 418 0.68 -7.26 -35.58
CA VAL A 418 2.14 -7.18 -35.48
C VAL A 418 2.60 -7.84 -34.18
N ALA A 419 3.74 -8.53 -34.24
CA ALA A 419 4.43 -9.00 -33.06
C ALA A 419 5.00 -7.80 -32.29
N GLY A 420 4.77 -7.75 -30.98
CA GLY A 420 5.32 -6.68 -30.14
C GLY A 420 6.84 -6.80 -29.98
N GLY A 421 7.47 -5.74 -29.48
CA GLY A 421 8.90 -5.74 -29.16
C GLY A 421 9.26 -6.64 -27.98
N ASP A 422 10.56 -6.86 -27.81
CA ASP A 422 11.12 -7.58 -26.67
C ASP A 422 10.88 -6.85 -25.34
N MET A 423 11.03 -7.59 -24.24
CA MET A 423 10.99 -6.99 -22.90
C MET A 423 12.10 -5.93 -22.76
N PRO A 424 11.79 -4.73 -22.24
CA PRO A 424 12.80 -3.70 -22.00
C PRO A 424 13.95 -4.20 -21.11
N GLU A 425 15.12 -3.60 -21.28
CA GLU A 425 16.28 -3.87 -20.43
C GLU A 425 15.97 -3.51 -18.97
N ARG A 426 16.44 -4.33 -18.03
CA ARG A 426 16.11 -4.18 -16.61
C ARG A 426 17.13 -3.25 -15.94
N GLU A 427 16.64 -2.40 -15.05
CA GLU A 427 17.48 -1.62 -14.15
C GLU A 427 18.21 -2.55 -13.15
N PRO A 428 19.30 -2.09 -12.52
CA PRO A 428 19.92 -2.80 -11.41
C PRO A 428 18.92 -3.09 -10.30
N ASP A 429 19.03 -4.28 -9.69
CA ASP A 429 18.12 -4.69 -8.62
C ASP A 429 18.19 -3.69 -7.42
N PHE A 430 17.04 -3.29 -6.89
CA PHE A 430 16.91 -2.50 -5.66
C PHE A 430 17.13 -3.40 -4.43
N VAL A 431 18.38 -3.46 -3.98
CA VAL A 431 18.85 -4.37 -2.92
C VAL A 431 18.94 -3.67 -1.56
N ALA A 432 18.67 -4.45 -0.51
CA ALA A 432 18.77 -4.02 0.87
C ALA A 432 20.18 -3.51 1.20
N ALA A 433 20.21 -2.34 1.81
CA ALA A 433 21.41 -1.72 2.32
C ALA A 433 21.92 -2.44 3.59
N PRO A 434 23.22 -2.32 3.93
CA PRO A 434 23.76 -2.87 5.19
C PRO A 434 23.04 -2.33 6.43
N VAL A 435 22.59 -1.08 6.34
CA VAL A 435 21.76 -0.39 7.32
C VAL A 435 20.43 0.01 6.67
N ALA A 436 19.32 -0.16 7.38
CA ALA A 436 17.99 0.13 6.83
C ALA A 436 17.47 1.54 7.19
N TRP A 437 17.99 2.14 8.26
CA TRP A 437 17.70 3.52 8.69
C TRP A 437 18.85 4.07 9.54
N LEU A 438 18.92 5.38 9.73
CA LEU A 438 19.81 6.01 10.71
C LEU A 438 18.99 6.84 11.70
N PHE A 439 19.45 6.95 12.94
CA PHE A 439 18.86 7.83 13.93
C PHE A 439 19.46 9.24 13.81
N TRP A 440 18.61 10.25 13.89
CA TRP A 440 19.05 11.64 14.08
C TRP A 440 19.19 11.96 15.55
N HIS A 441 20.24 12.69 15.86
CA HIS A 441 20.48 13.30 17.16
C HIS A 441 21.07 14.70 16.97
N GLU A 442 20.80 15.55 17.94
CA GLU A 442 21.31 16.92 17.98
C GLU A 442 21.77 17.23 19.42
N GLU A 443 23.04 17.53 19.61
CA GLU A 443 23.54 18.17 20.84
C GLU A 443 24.38 19.40 20.45
N ASP A 444 24.33 20.43 21.29
CA ASP A 444 25.13 21.66 21.16
C ASP A 444 25.12 22.30 19.76
N HIS A 445 23.98 22.23 19.06
CA HIS A 445 23.76 22.74 17.70
C HIS A 445 24.56 22.00 16.61
N ALA A 446 25.09 20.82 16.91
CA ALA A 446 25.71 19.92 15.95
C ALA A 446 24.81 18.70 15.70
N GLY A 447 24.62 18.36 14.43
CA GLY A 447 23.84 17.20 14.01
C GLY A 447 24.70 15.94 13.87
N TRP A 448 24.17 14.79 14.26
CA TRP A 448 24.77 13.51 13.92
C TRP A 448 23.76 12.43 13.58
N LEU A 449 24.28 11.47 12.82
CA LEU A 449 23.58 10.26 12.42
C LEU A 449 24.19 9.07 13.13
N GLN A 450 23.33 8.24 13.72
CA GLN A 450 23.74 7.01 14.39
C GLN A 450 23.11 5.79 13.72
N ALA A 451 23.93 4.80 13.40
CA ALA A 451 23.45 3.51 12.93
C ALA A 451 22.88 2.69 14.10
N PRO A 452 21.90 1.79 13.85
CA PRO A 452 21.49 0.81 14.85
C PRO A 452 22.67 -0.09 15.26
N ASP A 453 22.57 -0.70 16.45
CA ASP A 453 23.64 -1.52 17.05
C ASP A 453 24.10 -2.68 16.15
N HIS A 454 23.21 -3.17 15.30
CA HIS A 454 23.48 -4.24 14.35
C HIS A 454 23.42 -3.71 12.91
N VAL A 455 24.59 -3.63 12.29
CA VAL A 455 24.77 -3.36 10.86
C VAL A 455 25.30 -4.61 10.18
N LEU A 456 24.88 -4.88 8.94
CA LEU A 456 25.24 -6.12 8.25
C LEU A 456 26.68 -6.07 7.72
N GLU A 457 27.10 -4.91 7.20
CA GLU A 457 28.37 -4.69 6.53
C GLU A 457 28.83 -3.23 6.73
N PRO A 458 30.12 -2.91 6.52
CA PRO A 458 30.60 -1.53 6.51
C PRO A 458 29.96 -0.70 5.39
N PHE A 459 29.68 0.57 5.68
CA PHE A 459 29.11 1.51 4.72
C PHE A 459 29.58 2.95 5.01
N ASP A 460 29.55 3.77 3.95
CA ASP A 460 29.77 5.20 4.00
C ASP A 460 28.42 5.92 3.91
N VAL A 461 28.26 7.02 4.65
CA VAL A 461 27.20 8.00 4.44
C VAL A 461 27.75 9.13 3.60
N LEU A 462 26.98 9.58 2.62
CA LEU A 462 27.35 10.69 1.74
C LEU A 462 26.58 11.95 2.15
N ASP A 463 27.27 13.09 2.17
CA ASP A 463 26.68 14.41 2.34
C ASP A 463 25.92 14.85 1.07
N GLU A 464 25.29 16.02 1.12
CA GLU A 464 24.54 16.61 0.01
C GLU A 464 25.41 16.85 -1.24
N ALA A 465 26.73 16.98 -1.08
CA ALA A 465 27.70 17.11 -2.18
C ALA A 465 28.24 15.75 -2.68
N GLY A 466 27.75 14.64 -2.13
CA GLY A 466 28.18 13.29 -2.49
C GLY A 466 29.51 12.86 -1.87
N LYS A 467 30.05 13.60 -0.90
CA LYS A 467 31.30 13.28 -0.21
C LYS A 467 31.02 12.47 1.05
N VAL A 468 31.94 11.56 1.40
CA VAL A 468 31.82 10.73 2.61
C VAL A 468 31.87 11.61 3.86
N CYS A 469 30.83 11.49 4.71
CA CYS A 469 30.76 12.14 6.01
C CYS A 469 31.83 11.59 6.96
N GLN A 470 32.36 12.45 7.82
CA GLN A 470 33.32 12.05 8.84
C GLN A 470 32.62 11.27 9.97
N ARG A 471 33.32 10.30 10.55
CA ARG A 471 32.91 9.61 11.78
C ARG A 471 33.73 10.13 12.96
N ASP A 472 33.09 10.24 14.11
CA ASP A 472 33.78 10.56 15.37
C ASP A 472 34.43 9.32 15.99
N ALA A 473 35.02 9.48 17.18
CA ALA A 473 35.65 8.39 17.92
C ALA A 473 34.67 7.33 18.45
N THR A 474 33.38 7.67 18.58
CA THR A 474 32.32 6.76 19.05
C THR A 474 31.60 6.04 17.92
N GLY A 475 31.92 6.39 16.66
CA GLY A 475 31.34 5.83 15.45
C GLY A 475 30.11 6.58 14.92
N GLY A 476 29.69 7.65 15.60
CA GLY A 476 28.67 8.60 15.14
C GLY A 476 29.12 9.34 13.89
N ILE A 477 28.19 9.58 12.97
CA ILE A 477 28.45 10.21 11.68
C ILE A 477 28.10 11.69 11.79
N ILE A 478 29.09 12.56 11.60
CA ILE A 478 28.92 14.01 11.74
C ILE A 478 28.14 14.54 10.52
N TRP A 479 27.07 15.29 10.78
CA TRP A 479 26.25 15.92 9.75
C TRP A 479 26.25 17.44 9.92
N SER A 480 26.75 18.16 8.92
CA SER A 480 26.92 19.63 8.97
C SER A 480 25.71 20.43 8.50
N GLY A 481 24.65 19.77 8.02
CA GLY A 481 23.42 20.40 7.55
C GLY A 481 22.30 20.38 8.60
N ARG A 482 21.11 20.82 8.18
CA ARG A 482 19.87 20.58 8.94
C ARG A 482 19.56 19.07 8.96
N GLN A 483 18.69 18.64 9.87
CA GLN A 483 18.22 17.25 9.93
C GLN A 483 17.75 16.78 8.54
N PRO A 484 18.42 15.80 7.92
CA PRO A 484 17.96 15.26 6.65
C PRO A 484 16.81 14.29 6.87
N ARG A 485 15.91 14.16 5.88
CA ARG A 485 14.82 13.17 5.90
C ARG A 485 15.30 11.78 5.44
N GLN A 486 16.25 11.77 4.52
CA GLN A 486 16.93 10.57 4.04
C GLN A 486 18.38 10.94 3.68
N VAL A 487 19.27 9.96 3.68
CA VAL A 487 20.65 10.14 3.23
C VAL A 487 21.04 9.06 2.23
N GLN A 488 21.95 9.41 1.33
CA GLN A 488 22.58 8.41 0.46
C GLN A 488 23.65 7.66 1.24
N ILE A 489 23.65 6.34 1.10
CA ILE A 489 24.73 5.51 1.58
C ILE A 489 25.42 4.80 0.42
N ARG A 490 26.68 4.43 0.64
CA ARG A 490 27.49 3.65 -0.29
C ARG A 490 28.11 2.46 0.43
N TRP A 491 28.09 1.29 -0.19
CA TRP A 491 28.77 0.10 0.32
C TRP A 491 29.28 -0.77 -0.82
N THR A 492 30.14 -1.73 -0.50
CA THR A 492 30.71 -2.67 -1.46
C THR A 492 30.21 -4.07 -1.16
N ALA A 493 29.49 -4.68 -2.11
CA ALA A 493 28.99 -6.05 -2.01
C ALA A 493 29.40 -6.84 -3.26
N GLY A 494 30.05 -7.99 -3.08
CA GLY A 494 30.49 -8.85 -4.20
C GLY A 494 31.44 -8.16 -5.18
N GLY A 495 32.25 -7.20 -4.71
CA GLY A 495 33.17 -6.41 -5.54
C GLY A 495 32.52 -5.28 -6.34
N GLN A 496 31.21 -5.06 -6.18
CA GLN A 496 30.48 -3.94 -6.80
C GLN A 496 30.15 -2.86 -5.77
N THR A 497 30.37 -1.61 -6.13
CA THR A 497 29.90 -0.46 -5.36
C THR A 497 28.41 -0.28 -5.57
N ARG A 498 27.66 -0.16 -4.49
CA ARG A 498 26.21 0.05 -4.47
C ARG A 498 25.85 1.32 -3.73
N HIS A 499 24.71 1.88 -4.10
CA HIS A 499 24.14 3.08 -3.51
C HIS A 499 22.67 2.84 -3.17
N SER A 500 22.21 3.46 -2.09
CA SER A 500 20.80 3.46 -1.71
C SER A 500 20.50 4.64 -0.80
N SER A 501 19.26 5.11 -0.85
CA SER A 501 18.74 6.10 0.10
C SER A 501 18.15 5.37 1.31
N VAL A 502 18.60 5.76 2.51
CA VAL A 502 18.04 5.24 3.77
C VAL A 502 17.33 6.37 4.52
N PRO A 503 16.15 6.11 5.09
CA PRO A 503 15.44 7.11 5.86
C PRO A 503 16.12 7.42 7.19
N ILE A 504 15.88 8.63 7.66
CA ILE A 504 16.22 9.04 9.01
C ILE A 504 15.03 8.80 9.94
N LEU A 505 15.27 8.16 11.07
CA LEU A 505 14.35 8.15 12.22
C LEU A 505 14.70 9.28 13.16
N ASP A 506 13.71 10.07 13.54
CA ASP A 506 13.89 11.06 14.60
C ASP A 506 13.68 10.45 16.00
N GLN A 507 13.91 11.28 17.03
CA GLN A 507 13.70 10.90 18.43
C GLN A 507 12.25 10.52 18.78
N PHE A 508 11.28 10.85 17.91
CA PHE A 508 9.87 10.50 18.07
C PHE A 508 9.51 9.17 17.38
N GLY A 509 10.45 8.56 16.67
CA GLY A 509 10.20 7.35 15.89
C GLY A 509 9.47 7.61 14.57
N ARG A 510 9.43 8.88 14.11
CA ARG A 510 8.90 9.24 12.80
C ARG A 510 9.96 8.98 11.73
N ILE A 511 9.53 8.41 10.60
CA ILE A 511 10.39 7.91 9.51
C ILE A 511 10.39 8.93 8.38
N ALA A 512 11.59 9.41 8.01
CA ALA A 512 11.79 10.42 6.97
C ALA A 512 10.84 11.62 7.12
N ALA A 513 10.62 12.05 8.36
CA ALA A 513 9.61 13.05 8.70
C ALA A 513 10.12 14.47 8.49
N THR A 514 9.23 15.42 8.21
CA THR A 514 9.61 16.84 8.25
C THR A 514 9.98 17.26 9.67
N THR A 515 10.96 18.16 9.77
CA THR A 515 11.39 18.74 11.06
C THR A 515 10.21 19.43 11.73
N LEU A 516 10.05 19.19 13.03
CA LEU A 516 9.03 19.86 13.82
C LEU A 516 9.43 21.32 14.06
N PRO A 517 8.62 22.32 13.68
CA PRO A 517 8.89 23.72 14.00
C PRO A 517 8.68 23.98 15.50
N ALA A 518 9.32 25.02 16.03
CA ALA A 518 8.94 25.54 17.34
C ALA A 518 7.55 26.17 17.26
N ILE A 519 6.71 25.94 18.28
CA ILE A 519 5.33 26.44 18.36
C ILE A 519 5.06 27.10 19.71
N ASP A 520 3.97 27.83 19.84
CA ASP A 520 3.50 28.36 21.13
C ASP A 520 2.51 27.42 21.85
N PRO A 521 2.16 27.68 23.12
CA PRO A 521 1.19 26.87 23.86
C PRO A 521 -0.21 26.80 23.24
N GLU A 522 -0.65 27.82 22.51
CA GLU A 522 -1.97 27.85 21.86
C GLU A 522 -1.96 26.96 20.61
N GLU A 523 -0.91 27.05 19.79
CA GLU A 523 -0.65 26.16 18.66
C GLU A 523 -0.48 24.70 19.11
N ALA A 524 0.23 24.46 20.22
CA ALA A 524 0.36 23.12 20.81
C ALA A 524 -1.00 22.54 21.20
N TRP A 525 -1.90 23.35 21.78
CA TRP A 525 -3.26 22.90 22.03
C TRP A 525 -4.05 22.67 20.75
N GLY A 526 -3.93 23.53 19.74
CA GLY A 526 -4.58 23.35 18.43
C GLY A 526 -4.29 21.97 17.83
N GLN A 527 -3.02 21.55 17.85
CA GLN A 527 -2.60 20.22 17.37
C GLN A 527 -3.22 19.06 18.18
N LEU A 528 -3.43 19.25 19.49
CA LEU A 528 -3.98 18.22 20.38
C LEU A 528 -5.50 18.17 20.37
N ALA A 529 -6.16 19.32 20.19
CA ALA A 529 -7.61 19.44 20.16
C ALA A 529 -8.23 18.60 19.02
N ASN A 530 -7.58 18.63 17.85
CA ASN A 530 -8.01 17.95 16.62
C ASN A 530 -7.81 16.42 16.65
N PHE A 531 -7.10 15.89 17.65
CA PHE A 531 -6.89 14.44 17.77
C PHE A 531 -8.22 13.66 17.78
N PRO A 532 -8.36 12.56 17.00
CA PRO A 532 -7.29 11.78 16.35
C PRO A 532 -6.85 12.26 14.95
N MET A 533 -7.42 13.33 14.43
CA MET A 533 -7.02 13.87 13.12
C MET A 533 -5.63 14.51 13.21
N PRO A 534 -4.82 14.46 12.12
CA PRO A 534 -3.59 15.24 12.06
C PRO A 534 -3.88 16.75 12.09
N PRO A 535 -2.87 17.60 12.36
CA PRO A 535 -2.99 19.04 12.19
C PRO A 535 -3.42 19.41 10.76
N ASP A 536 -4.08 20.54 10.60
CA ASP A 536 -4.53 21.03 9.30
C ASP A 536 -3.31 21.35 8.41
N ASP A 537 -3.42 21.10 7.11
CA ASP A 537 -2.30 21.25 6.17
C ASP A 537 -1.77 22.68 6.11
N GLU A 538 -2.66 23.67 6.27
CA GLU A 538 -2.31 25.10 6.28
C GLU A 538 -1.41 25.47 7.46
N ASP A 539 -1.43 24.71 8.55
CA ASP A 539 -0.63 24.93 9.76
C ASP A 539 0.71 24.17 9.74
N LEU A 540 0.96 23.38 8.69
CA LEU A 540 2.15 22.54 8.58
C LEU A 540 3.27 23.22 7.78
N PRO A 541 4.55 22.96 8.12
CA PRO A 541 5.65 23.42 7.29
C PRO A 541 5.59 22.73 5.91
N PRO A 542 5.88 23.45 4.81
CA PRO A 542 5.86 22.86 3.48
C PRO A 542 6.90 21.74 3.37
N THR A 543 6.59 20.67 2.63
CA THR A 543 7.58 19.67 2.23
C THR A 543 8.49 20.28 1.17
N SER A 544 9.54 20.98 1.59
CA SER A 544 10.42 21.68 0.65
C SER A 544 11.25 20.71 -0.22
N ASP A 545 10.80 20.46 -1.46
CA ASP A 545 11.66 20.11 -2.61
C ASP A 545 11.68 21.23 -3.68
N PHE A 546 10.96 22.33 -3.45
CA PHE A 546 11.13 23.58 -4.19
C PHE A 546 12.02 24.51 -3.38
N GLU A 547 13.07 25.04 -4.01
CA GLU A 547 13.87 26.12 -3.43
C GLU A 547 12.92 27.18 -2.87
N PRO A 548 13.10 27.63 -1.62
CA PRO A 548 12.40 28.80 -1.16
C PRO A 548 12.90 29.94 -2.03
N SER A 549 12.06 30.43 -2.94
CA SER A 549 12.22 31.76 -3.48
C SER A 549 12.42 32.68 -2.27
N ALA A 550 13.52 33.44 -2.31
CA ALA A 550 13.92 34.35 -1.25
C ALA A 550 12.87 35.45 -1.06
N HIS A 551 11.75 35.12 -0.42
CA HIS A 551 10.82 36.06 0.14
C HIS A 551 11.18 36.25 1.61
N LEU A 552 12.21 37.09 1.76
CA LEU A 552 12.35 38.14 2.77
C LEU A 552 11.46 37.99 4.00
N ASN A 553 12.11 37.84 5.15
CA ASN A 553 11.66 38.28 6.48
C ASN A 553 10.43 39.20 6.40
N GLN A 554 9.23 38.63 6.52
CA GLN A 554 8.10 39.43 6.94
C GLN A 554 8.29 39.70 8.43
N PRO A 555 8.26 40.96 8.87
CA PRO A 555 8.26 41.27 10.29
C PRO A 555 7.00 40.64 10.91
N PRO A 556 7.06 40.18 12.17
CA PRO A 556 5.89 39.64 12.84
C PRO A 556 4.76 40.67 12.72
N GLY A 557 3.66 40.23 12.11
CA GLY A 557 2.43 41.01 12.05
C GLY A 557 2.09 41.45 13.47
N THR A 558 1.84 42.75 13.62
CA THR A 558 1.47 43.37 14.89
C THR A 558 0.11 42.85 15.31
N THR A 559 0.09 41.71 15.98
CA THR A 559 -1.07 41.23 16.72
C THR A 559 -1.21 42.09 17.97
N SER A 560 -2.39 42.68 18.10
CA SER A 560 -2.81 43.48 19.23
C SER A 560 -2.50 42.78 20.55
N SER A 561 -1.71 43.44 21.40
CA SER A 561 -1.34 42.99 22.73
C SER A 561 -2.57 42.94 23.66
N SER A 562 -3.25 41.80 23.69
CA SER A 562 -3.93 41.39 24.91
C SER A 562 -2.88 40.76 25.82
N ALA A 563 -2.57 41.40 26.95
CA ALA A 563 -1.65 40.88 27.93
C ALA A 563 -2.27 39.63 28.60
N GLN A 564 -2.17 38.48 27.94
CA GLN A 564 -2.49 37.21 28.57
C GLN A 564 -1.32 36.82 29.48
N TYR A 565 -1.63 36.62 30.76
CA TYR A 565 -0.64 36.24 31.77
C TYR A 565 -0.08 34.84 31.46
N PRO A 566 1.25 34.66 31.40
CA PRO A 566 1.89 33.37 31.12
C PRO A 566 1.35 32.19 31.96
N VAL A 567 1.08 32.45 33.24
CA VAL A 567 0.49 31.45 34.15
C VAL A 567 -0.88 31.00 33.67
N ARG A 568 -1.74 31.93 33.22
CA ARG A 568 -3.09 31.60 32.75
C ARG A 568 -3.05 30.77 31.47
N GLN A 569 -2.19 31.14 30.51
CA GLN A 569 -2.02 30.39 29.26
C GLN A 569 -1.56 28.96 29.51
N MET A 570 -0.54 28.79 30.37
CA MET A 570 -0.06 27.46 30.71
C MET A 570 -1.12 26.63 31.45
N MET A 571 -1.81 27.19 32.45
CA MET A 571 -2.86 26.46 33.17
C MET A 571 -4.02 26.06 32.27
N GLN A 572 -4.40 26.92 31.32
CA GLN A 572 -5.41 26.59 30.33
C GLN A 572 -4.98 25.44 29.41
N LEU A 573 -3.72 25.42 28.96
CA LEU A 573 -3.17 24.30 28.20
C LEU A 573 -3.24 22.99 29.00
N ILE A 574 -2.80 23.01 30.27
CA ILE A 574 -2.81 21.83 31.14
C ILE A 574 -4.23 21.31 31.40
N GLU A 575 -5.18 22.21 31.70
CA GLU A 575 -6.59 21.86 31.91
C GLU A 575 -7.20 21.22 30.64
N ASN A 576 -6.93 21.82 29.48
CA ASN A 576 -7.40 21.31 28.19
C ASN A 576 -6.82 19.91 27.86
N ILE A 577 -5.52 19.71 28.09
CA ILE A 577 -4.86 18.40 27.93
C ILE A 577 -5.50 17.36 28.85
N ALA A 578 -5.65 17.69 30.14
CA ALA A 578 -6.27 16.82 31.13
C ALA A 578 -7.70 16.43 30.72
N ALA A 579 -8.51 17.40 30.31
CA ALA A 579 -9.87 17.16 29.85
C ALA A 579 -9.92 16.25 28.61
N LYS A 580 -9.06 16.49 27.62
CA LYS A 580 -9.03 15.68 26.38
C LYS A 580 -8.54 14.26 26.64
N GLN A 581 -7.46 14.08 27.39
CA GLN A 581 -6.81 12.78 27.53
C GLN A 581 -7.68 11.75 28.29
N THR A 582 -8.55 12.20 29.21
CA THR A 582 -9.51 11.31 29.89
C THR A 582 -10.56 10.71 28.95
N ALA A 583 -10.80 11.33 27.79
CA ALA A 583 -11.71 10.84 26.76
C ALA A 583 -11.03 10.00 25.66
N VAL A 584 -9.70 9.85 25.68
CA VAL A 584 -8.95 9.10 24.67
C VAL A 584 -9.13 7.60 24.88
N SER A 585 -9.43 6.88 23.80
CA SER A 585 -9.57 5.41 23.84
C SER A 585 -8.22 4.73 24.06
N GLN A 586 -8.22 3.55 24.70
CA GLN A 586 -6.99 2.76 24.89
C GLN A 586 -6.27 2.44 23.57
N ALA A 587 -7.03 2.23 22.48
CA ALA A 587 -6.46 1.93 21.17
C ALA A 587 -5.73 3.13 20.54
N ASP A 588 -6.14 4.34 20.87
CA ASP A 588 -5.54 5.58 20.37
C ASP A 588 -4.43 6.12 21.30
N TRP A 589 -4.27 5.52 22.48
CA TRP A 589 -3.41 6.04 23.55
C TRP A 589 -1.93 6.14 23.15
N SER A 590 -1.40 5.16 22.41
CA SER A 590 -0.02 5.20 21.93
C SER A 590 0.24 6.40 20.99
N THR A 591 -0.70 6.67 20.09
CA THR A 591 -0.64 7.79 19.16
C THR A 591 -0.85 9.12 19.89
N TRP A 592 -1.78 9.16 20.84
CA TRP A 592 -1.99 10.32 21.72
C TRP A 592 -0.72 10.70 22.47
N CYS A 593 -0.09 9.74 23.15
CA CYS A 593 1.16 9.95 23.88
C CYS A 593 2.28 10.48 22.98
N THR A 594 2.38 9.96 21.75
CA THR A 594 3.36 10.44 20.76
C THR A 594 3.07 11.89 20.34
N ARG A 595 1.80 12.23 20.04
CA ARG A 595 1.40 13.59 19.66
C ARG A 595 1.59 14.58 20.82
N LEU A 596 1.20 14.19 22.03
CA LEU A 596 1.39 14.99 23.26
C LEU A 596 2.86 15.34 23.46
N GLU A 597 3.74 14.35 23.32
CA GLU A 597 5.18 14.58 23.45
C GLU A 597 5.71 15.55 22.38
N GLN A 598 5.33 15.35 21.12
CA GLN A 598 5.73 16.22 20.02
C GLN A 598 5.28 17.66 20.25
N SER A 599 3.99 17.89 20.49
CA SER A 599 3.42 19.23 20.65
C SER A 599 4.01 19.96 21.85
N LEU A 600 4.23 19.26 22.98
CA LEU A 600 4.86 19.89 24.15
C LEU A 600 6.35 20.18 23.93
N ILE A 601 7.12 19.28 23.32
CA ILE A 601 8.55 19.54 23.03
C ILE A 601 8.72 20.69 22.02
N GLN A 602 7.84 20.80 21.01
CA GLN A 602 7.83 21.95 20.09
C GLN A 602 7.62 23.28 20.82
N ALA A 603 6.92 23.28 21.96
CA ALA A 603 6.67 24.47 22.76
C ALA A 603 7.84 24.88 23.69
N ALA A 604 8.88 24.06 23.83
CA ALA A 604 9.93 24.21 24.86
C ALA A 604 10.64 25.57 24.89
N GLY A 605 10.77 26.23 23.73
CA GLY A 605 11.46 27.52 23.59
C GLY A 605 10.63 28.76 23.99
N ASN A 606 9.38 28.58 24.45
CA ASN A 606 8.46 29.70 24.65
C ASN A 606 8.70 30.49 25.96
N ALA A 607 8.48 31.80 25.91
CA ALA A 607 8.58 32.70 27.07
C ALA A 607 7.66 32.28 28.25
N VAL A 608 6.54 31.63 27.96
CA VAL A 608 5.61 31.11 28.97
C VAL A 608 6.27 30.05 29.84
N ILE A 609 6.99 29.09 29.25
CA ILE A 609 7.69 28.03 30.00
C ILE A 609 8.82 28.63 30.83
N LYS A 610 9.57 29.57 30.24
CA LYS A 610 10.64 30.29 30.94
C LYS A 610 10.14 30.97 32.22
N ALA A 611 8.95 31.57 32.21
CA ALA A 611 8.36 32.18 33.39
C ALA A 611 8.14 31.19 34.55
N PHE A 612 7.81 29.92 34.26
CA PHE A 612 7.69 28.88 35.28
C PHE A 612 9.05 28.38 35.77
N SER A 613 10.03 28.24 34.87
CA SER A 613 11.41 27.94 35.25
C SER A 613 11.98 29.00 36.20
N ASP A 614 11.73 30.28 35.93
CA ASP A 614 12.14 31.41 36.79
C ASP A 614 11.45 31.37 38.17
N LEU A 615 10.22 30.84 38.24
CA LEU A 615 9.49 30.63 39.49
C LEU A 615 9.89 29.35 40.23
N ALA A 616 10.76 28.51 39.64
CA ALA A 616 11.13 27.18 40.14
C ALA A 616 9.92 26.25 40.37
N ILE A 617 8.91 26.35 39.50
CA ILE A 617 7.69 25.55 39.55
C ILE A 617 7.60 24.67 38.29
N ASN A 618 7.21 23.41 38.45
CA ASN A 618 6.92 22.52 37.34
C ASN A 618 5.45 22.70 36.86
N PRO A 619 5.22 23.30 35.68
CA PRO A 619 3.87 23.50 35.15
C PRO A 619 3.15 22.20 34.78
N LEU A 620 3.89 21.11 34.54
CA LEU A 620 3.35 19.80 34.15
C LEU A 620 2.94 18.95 35.35
N SER A 621 3.30 19.36 36.58
CA SER A 621 2.98 18.62 37.81
C SER A 621 1.51 18.21 37.99
N PRO A 622 0.49 18.97 37.51
CA PRO A 622 -0.90 18.51 37.57
C PRO A 622 -1.13 17.25 36.72
N LEU A 623 -0.53 17.14 35.53
CA LEU A 623 -0.74 16.01 34.60
C LEU A 623 -0.28 14.64 35.15
N TRP A 624 0.51 14.64 36.21
CA TRP A 624 0.89 13.43 36.95
C TRP A 624 -0.22 12.87 37.84
N GLN A 625 -1.24 13.68 38.14
CA GLN A 625 -2.29 13.29 39.08
C GLN A 625 -3.26 12.28 38.44
N PRO A 626 -3.65 11.21 39.16
CA PRO A 626 -4.56 10.18 38.66
C PRO A 626 -5.84 10.71 37.98
N PRO A 627 -6.56 11.71 38.53
CA PRO A 627 -7.83 12.19 37.96
C PRO A 627 -7.74 12.82 36.58
N PHE A 628 -6.52 13.16 36.11
CA PHE A 628 -6.34 13.73 34.78
C PHE A 628 -6.02 12.68 33.73
N ARG A 629 -5.97 11.39 34.08
CA ARG A 629 -5.58 10.29 33.19
C ARG A 629 -6.78 9.34 33.03
N PRO A 630 -6.90 8.62 31.91
CA PRO A 630 -7.92 7.60 31.76
C PRO A 630 -7.61 6.37 32.63
N ASP A 631 -8.63 5.63 33.06
CA ASP A 631 -8.52 4.50 33.99
C ASP A 631 -7.45 3.46 33.58
N PHE A 632 -7.33 3.15 32.29
CA PHE A 632 -6.38 2.15 31.79
C PHE A 632 -4.91 2.63 31.82
N ALA A 633 -4.67 3.93 32.03
CA ALA A 633 -3.35 4.55 32.06
C ALA A 633 -3.12 5.39 33.34
N GLU A 634 -3.95 5.21 34.37
CA GLU A 634 -3.94 6.01 35.60
C GLU A 634 -2.63 5.86 36.39
N THR A 635 -2.03 4.67 36.38
CA THR A 635 -0.79 4.34 37.12
C THR A 635 0.28 3.68 36.25
N ALA A 636 1.54 3.80 36.67
CA ALA A 636 2.70 3.10 36.10
C ALA A 636 2.66 1.56 36.24
N ASP A 637 1.64 0.96 36.83
CA ASP A 637 1.52 -0.50 36.89
C ASP A 637 1.05 -1.08 35.56
N THR A 638 0.37 -0.27 34.75
CA THR A 638 -0.07 -0.63 33.40
C THR A 638 0.98 -0.24 32.35
N PRO A 639 1.08 -0.97 31.21
CA PRO A 639 1.92 -0.54 30.09
C PRO A 639 1.56 0.86 29.56
N ASP A 640 0.28 1.19 29.53
CA ASP A 640 -0.24 2.47 29.03
C ASP A 640 0.08 3.63 29.97
N GLY A 641 0.01 3.42 31.28
CA GLY A 641 0.40 4.41 32.27
C GLY A 641 1.91 4.63 32.32
N ARG A 642 2.73 3.56 32.20
CA ARG A 642 4.19 3.72 32.06
C ARG A 642 4.57 4.56 30.85
N ARG A 643 3.97 4.28 29.69
CA ARG A 643 4.20 5.04 28.45
C ARG A 643 3.96 6.53 28.66
N TYR A 644 2.86 6.89 29.30
CA TYR A 644 2.51 8.29 29.54
C TYR A 644 3.48 8.97 30.51
N GLU A 645 3.87 8.30 31.59
CA GLU A 645 4.86 8.88 32.51
C GLU A 645 6.23 9.03 31.85
N ASP A 646 6.65 8.06 31.03
CA ASP A 646 7.88 8.17 30.26
C ASP A 646 7.84 9.38 29.32
N VAL A 647 6.68 9.67 28.70
CA VAL A 647 6.45 10.90 27.92
C VAL A 647 6.63 12.14 28.80
N LEU A 648 5.94 12.23 29.94
CA LEU A 648 6.03 13.40 30.80
C LEU A 648 7.47 13.65 31.29
N ARG A 649 8.22 12.61 31.68
CA ARG A 649 9.64 12.77 32.08
C ARG A 649 10.49 13.34 30.96
N ARG A 650 10.29 12.89 29.71
CA ARG A 650 11.04 13.43 28.56
C ARG A 650 10.67 14.87 28.27
N VAL A 651 9.39 15.23 28.35
CA VAL A 651 8.94 16.62 28.20
C VAL A 651 9.52 17.50 29.31
N GLU A 652 9.47 17.07 30.57
CA GLU A 652 10.03 17.82 31.70
C GLU A 652 11.54 18.05 31.59
N ALA A 653 12.28 17.02 31.13
CA ALA A 653 13.70 17.14 30.87
C ALA A 653 13.98 18.13 29.74
N ASN A 654 13.21 18.08 28.66
CA ASN A 654 13.34 18.98 27.52
C ASN A 654 13.01 20.45 27.89
N TRP A 655 11.96 20.65 28.69
CA TRP A 655 11.56 21.96 29.23
C TRP A 655 12.48 22.45 30.37
N LYS A 656 13.40 21.60 30.86
CA LYS A 656 14.28 21.87 32.01
C LYS A 656 13.50 22.21 33.30
N VAL A 657 12.36 21.57 33.49
CA VAL A 657 11.49 21.71 34.68
C VAL A 657 11.48 20.46 35.56
N ALA A 658 12.19 19.41 35.17
CA ALA A 658 12.38 18.21 35.97
C ALA A 658 13.00 18.55 37.34
N GLY A 659 12.37 18.09 38.41
CA GLY A 659 12.83 18.32 39.80
C GLY A 659 12.46 19.68 40.41
N LEU A 660 11.71 20.53 39.69
CA LEU A 660 11.13 21.76 40.26
C LEU A 660 9.91 21.46 41.16
N ASP A 661 9.55 22.41 42.03
CA ASP A 661 8.41 22.27 42.96
C ASP A 661 7.10 22.04 42.20
N SER A 662 6.23 21.15 42.69
CA SER A 662 4.89 20.99 42.10
C SER A 662 3.99 22.18 42.43
N ILE A 663 3.00 22.43 41.56
CA ILE A 663 1.99 23.46 41.79
C ILE A 663 1.23 23.10 43.07
N GLY A 664 1.28 24.00 44.06
CA GLY A 664 0.65 23.82 45.36
C GLY A 664 1.50 23.11 46.43
N ALA A 665 2.77 22.78 46.14
CA ALA A 665 3.67 22.11 47.10
C ALA A 665 4.16 23.01 48.25
N ARG A 666 4.23 24.33 48.03
CA ARG A 666 4.56 25.29 49.08
C ARG A 666 3.28 25.65 49.85
N GLN A 667 3.04 24.93 50.94
CA GLN A 667 2.20 25.42 52.04
C GLN A 667 3.06 26.06 53.12
#